data_AF-A0A2H0AAK8-F1
#
_entry.id   AF-A0A2H0AAK8-F1
#
_cell.length_a   1.000
_cell.length_b   1.000
_cell.length_c   1.000
_cell.angle_alpha   90.00
_cell.angle_beta   90.00
_cell.angle_gamma   90.00
#
_symmetry.space_group_name_H-M   'P 1'
#
loop_
_entity.id
_entity.type
_entity.pdbx_description
1 polymer ?
#
loop_
_entity_poly.entity_id
_entity_poly.type
_entity_poly.pdbx_seq_one_letter_code
_entity_poly.pdbx_strand_id
1 'polypeptide(L)'
;PYPDTTKASEEGGCGVVGFCCTEPVPGRHLYEPSRLMHNRGNGKGGGIAAVGFVPEQLDVSRDVLDNCYMIHVAYLDSGVRAELEDKYLAPCFDVASTAKLDTVDDWTTVAGLEVKPPDVWRYFVRVKPEALAAFIQENAFEKIDPRAAEDEFVNQNSFKLNQEYYASLKDQKAFVLSHGRNIMILKVVGYAEAIVKYYKIEDLAAHTWIAHQRFPTKGRVWHPGGAHPFAGINMALVHNGDFANYHSVTEHLLQRHIYPQFITDTEVSALMFDLLNRTYHYPLEYIIEALAPTTELDFDHLSKEKQGIYRAIQATHIHGSPDGPWFFIITRNIPEQNKFQLLGITDTAMLRPQVFAFVDGEVQVGLIGSEKQAIDATLKSLAHDDKRICPIADRYWNARGGSHTDGGAFIFNLEPDASGKLKMTCTDKFGSPVDLPKTFEVCDFTKTISNSAYPEMQKDLKRAFDTGMAEKVFDYVRENIPGWDFDEIHAVCRTIVTYSKDVKNTQTAIEGLTFLNDLQYSTASKKRSHLLYIVREELNNLFKNLPTFEAEKTEAGVYRRIDFATRKTLRAPLGGETTLVIDSNVFPPEGDECDAALLVDAYIKGWRRFISYDCSGQRYIGCGLGPDTDGVIIDVYGSSGDYLGSGIDGLTIRVHGNAQDQLGQIIKRGKLVVYGDVGQTFMYGAKGGEVYIMGNAAGRPLINSVGHPRVIINGTALDFLAESFMAGDPHNGGGFVVLNSIRFDDAGKISPLAIPYPGSNVFSLASGGAIYIRDPNKICVDGQLNGGVFLPMTNADWELILPYLEENERLFGIKIDELLTVDGQVSAPENVYRKVVPAAVAAALVKGTL
;
A
#
# COMPACT_ATOMS: atom_id res chain seq x y z
N PRO A 1 20.59 -16.84 -36.03
CA PRO A 1 20.53 -15.84 -34.95
C PRO A 1 19.48 -14.78 -35.30
N TYR A 2 18.24 -14.99 -34.84
CA TYR A 2 17.26 -13.92 -34.85
C TYR A 2 17.64 -12.93 -33.75
N PRO A 3 17.59 -11.60 -34.00
CA PRO A 3 17.77 -10.63 -32.94
C PRO A 3 16.68 -10.88 -31.90
N ASP A 4 17.10 -10.96 -30.64
CA ASP A 4 16.22 -11.06 -29.49
C ASP A 4 15.45 -9.74 -29.37
N THR A 5 14.28 -9.69 -30.01
CA THR A 5 13.38 -8.51 -30.03
C THR A 5 12.18 -8.69 -29.11
N THR A 6 12.18 -9.67 -28.21
CA THR A 6 11.21 -9.70 -27.12
C THR A 6 11.59 -8.62 -26.11
N LYS A 7 11.08 -7.40 -26.35
CA LYS A 7 10.77 -6.49 -25.24
C LYS A 7 9.94 -7.31 -24.25
N ALA A 8 10.45 -7.49 -23.03
CA ALA A 8 9.64 -8.02 -21.95
C ALA A 8 8.33 -7.22 -21.92
N SER A 9 7.20 -7.92 -21.86
CA SER A 9 5.90 -7.28 -21.68
C SER A 9 5.86 -6.69 -20.28
N GLU A 10 6.29 -5.44 -20.14
CA GLU A 10 6.28 -4.72 -18.86
C GLU A 10 4.90 -4.07 -18.67
N GLU A 11 4.04 -4.71 -17.86
CA GLU A 11 2.85 -4.07 -17.29
C GLU A 11 3.29 -3.19 -16.11
N GLY A 12 3.47 -1.89 -16.33
CA GLY A 12 4.04 -1.00 -15.31
C GLY A 12 3.19 0.25 -15.00
N GLY A 13 2.86 0.44 -13.72
CA GLY A 13 2.61 1.75 -13.11
C GLY A 13 3.69 2.01 -12.06
N CYS A 14 4.03 3.27 -11.78
CA CYS A 14 5.14 3.63 -10.88
C CYS A 14 5.04 2.96 -9.50
N GLY A 15 6.17 2.67 -8.88
CA GLY A 15 6.25 2.21 -7.49
C GLY A 15 6.54 3.37 -6.56
N VAL A 16 5.68 3.61 -5.55
CA VAL A 16 5.93 4.63 -4.52
C VAL A 16 5.89 4.04 -3.11
N VAL A 17 6.76 4.57 -2.26
CA VAL A 17 6.79 4.29 -0.82
C VAL A 17 7.18 5.54 -0.06
N GLY A 18 6.57 5.77 1.09
CA GLY A 18 6.88 6.85 2.00
C GLY A 18 6.61 6.45 3.43
N PHE A 19 7.44 6.94 4.35
CA PHE A 19 7.23 6.74 5.77
C PHE A 19 7.71 7.94 6.59
N CYS A 20 7.14 8.12 7.77
CA CYS A 20 7.58 9.07 8.78
C CYS A 20 7.73 8.36 10.13
N CYS A 21 8.72 8.76 10.92
CA CYS A 21 9.04 8.19 12.22
C CYS A 21 9.25 9.30 13.26
N THR A 22 8.75 9.09 14.48
CA THR A 22 8.97 10.04 15.59
C THR A 22 10.43 10.18 15.99
N GLU A 23 11.26 9.18 15.67
CA GLU A 23 12.71 9.23 15.78
C GLU A 23 13.33 9.49 14.40
N PRO A 24 14.44 10.24 14.29
CA PRO A 24 15.13 10.39 13.01
C PRO A 24 15.80 9.06 12.64
N VAL A 25 15.51 8.53 11.45
CA VAL A 25 15.99 7.21 11.02
C VAL A 25 16.80 7.28 9.73
N PRO A 26 17.80 6.40 9.54
CA PRO A 26 18.70 6.45 8.38
C PRO A 26 18.04 6.13 7.03
N GLY A 27 18.59 6.68 5.94
CA GLY A 27 18.14 6.47 4.57
C GLY A 27 18.22 5.02 4.08
N ARG A 28 19.00 4.15 4.74
CA ARG A 28 19.06 2.70 4.42
C ARG A 28 17.69 2.01 4.44
N HIS A 29 16.75 2.51 5.25
CA HIS A 29 15.41 1.93 5.37
C HIS A 29 14.54 2.13 4.11
N LEU A 30 14.97 2.95 3.15
CA LEU A 30 14.34 3.03 1.82
C LEU A 30 14.89 2.01 0.82
N TYR A 31 16.04 1.38 1.07
CA TYR A 31 16.73 0.54 0.08
C TYR A 31 15.89 -0.67 -0.32
N GLU A 32 15.59 -1.53 0.67
CA GLU A 32 14.86 -2.77 0.44
C GLU A 32 13.42 -2.55 -0.06
N PRO A 33 12.60 -1.64 0.53
CA PRO A 33 11.27 -1.40 -0.01
C PRO A 33 11.28 -0.81 -1.43
N SER A 34 12.28 0.01 -1.79
CA SER A 34 12.42 0.51 -3.17
C SER A 34 12.82 -0.61 -4.14
N ARG A 35 13.69 -1.53 -3.72
CA ARG A 35 14.11 -2.71 -4.50
C ARG A 35 12.93 -3.65 -4.79
N LEU A 36 12.06 -3.87 -3.80
CA LEU A 36 10.85 -4.69 -3.98
C LEU A 36 9.77 -4.05 -4.87
N MET A 37 9.97 -2.79 -5.26
CA MET A 37 9.14 -2.05 -6.22
C MET A 37 9.80 -1.92 -7.60
N HIS A 38 10.89 -2.66 -7.88
CA HIS A 38 11.59 -2.66 -9.17
C HIS A 38 10.70 -3.00 -10.36
N ASN A 39 9.85 -4.01 -10.19
CA ASN A 39 8.83 -4.45 -11.14
C ASN A 39 7.77 -3.38 -11.46
N ARG A 40 7.65 -2.34 -10.64
CA ARG A 40 6.81 -1.16 -10.89
C ARG A 40 7.55 -0.01 -11.58
N GLY A 41 8.84 -0.17 -11.86
CA GLY A 41 9.67 0.78 -12.61
C GLY A 41 10.33 0.10 -13.79
N ASN A 42 11.02 0.88 -14.62
CA ASN A 42 11.81 0.36 -15.75
C ASN A 42 13.22 0.95 -15.80
N GLY A 43 13.74 1.40 -14.65
CA GLY A 43 15.06 2.00 -14.51
C GLY A 43 15.24 3.37 -15.19
N LYS A 44 14.16 3.97 -15.74
CA LYS A 44 14.25 5.27 -16.45
C LYS A 44 14.19 6.49 -15.53
N GLY A 45 14.03 6.32 -14.23
CA GLY A 45 14.01 7.42 -13.29
C GLY A 45 13.71 6.97 -11.87
N GLY A 46 14.60 7.31 -10.95
CA GLY A 46 14.48 7.01 -9.53
C GLY A 46 14.75 8.27 -8.71
N GLY A 47 14.08 8.40 -7.57
CA GLY A 47 14.31 9.53 -6.68
C GLY A 47 13.91 9.27 -5.25
N ILE A 48 14.52 10.03 -4.36
CA ILE A 48 14.29 10.02 -2.92
C ILE A 48 14.14 11.47 -2.45
N ALA A 49 13.24 11.71 -1.50
CA ALA A 49 13.22 12.93 -0.72
C ALA A 49 13.18 12.64 0.78
N ALA A 50 13.72 13.59 1.55
CA ALA A 50 13.77 13.51 3.00
C ALA A 50 13.52 14.86 3.67
N VAL A 51 12.89 14.82 4.84
CA VAL A 51 12.54 15.98 5.66
C VAL A 51 12.83 15.69 7.14
N GLY A 52 13.35 16.70 7.84
CA GLY A 52 13.57 16.64 9.29
C GLY A 52 14.89 15.96 9.66
N PHE A 53 16.01 16.55 9.23
CA PHE A 53 17.36 16.04 9.41
C PHE A 53 17.95 16.27 10.82
N VAL A 54 18.98 15.49 11.11
CA VAL A 54 19.91 15.71 12.22
C VAL A 54 20.99 16.72 11.79
N PRO A 55 21.07 17.92 12.39
CA PRO A 55 21.93 19.01 11.91
C PRO A 55 23.42 18.66 11.97
N GLU A 56 23.83 17.87 12.97
CA GLU A 56 25.22 17.42 13.13
C GLU A 56 25.68 16.57 11.95
N GLN A 57 24.79 15.78 11.33
CA GLN A 57 25.11 14.98 10.13
C GLN A 57 25.24 15.84 8.86
N LEU A 58 24.77 17.08 8.91
CA LEU A 58 24.86 18.05 7.80
C LEU A 58 25.97 19.08 8.01
N ASP A 59 26.73 18.97 9.11
CA ASP A 59 27.79 19.89 9.55
C ASP A 59 27.29 21.34 9.71
N VAL A 60 26.11 21.50 10.32
CA VAL A 60 25.50 22.80 10.63
C VAL A 60 24.88 22.82 12.02
N SER A 61 24.58 24.02 12.53
CA SER A 61 23.83 24.16 13.78
C SER A 61 22.32 23.92 13.56
N ARG A 62 21.60 23.63 14.65
CA ARG A 62 20.13 23.58 14.65
C ARG A 62 19.51 24.86 14.08
N ASP A 63 20.03 26.02 14.48
CA ASP A 63 19.57 27.33 13.98
C ASP A 63 19.72 27.48 12.47
N VAL A 64 20.87 27.06 11.91
CA VAL A 64 21.08 27.08 10.45
C VAL A 64 20.10 26.14 9.74
N LEU A 65 19.90 24.93 10.26
CA LEU A 65 18.98 23.95 9.66
C LEU A 65 17.52 24.44 9.68
N ASP A 66 17.10 25.06 10.77
CA ASP A 66 15.72 25.50 10.97
C ASP A 66 15.42 26.80 10.21
N ASN A 67 16.41 27.71 10.10
CA ASN A 67 16.19 29.05 9.57
C ASN A 67 16.68 29.29 8.14
N CYS A 68 17.70 28.55 7.66
CA CYS A 68 18.21 28.69 6.29
C CYS A 68 17.46 27.79 5.30
N TYR A 69 17.37 28.24 4.06
CA TYR A 69 16.95 27.38 2.97
C TYR A 69 18.08 26.44 2.58
N MET A 70 17.74 25.17 2.39
CA MET A 70 18.55 24.17 1.71
C MET A 70 18.19 24.21 0.22
N ILE A 71 19.09 24.79 -0.58
CA ILE A 71 19.01 24.70 -2.04
C ILE A 71 19.95 23.59 -2.49
N HIS A 72 19.40 22.59 -3.18
CA HIS A 72 20.19 21.53 -3.81
C HIS A 72 20.22 21.76 -5.32
N VAL A 73 21.41 21.97 -5.88
CA VAL A 73 21.62 22.16 -7.32
C VAL A 73 22.32 20.94 -7.88
N ALA A 74 21.72 20.31 -8.89
CA ALA A 74 22.32 19.26 -9.69
C ALA A 74 23.10 19.87 -10.86
N TYR A 75 24.38 19.57 -10.96
CA TYR A 75 25.25 19.93 -12.08
C TYR A 75 25.49 18.71 -12.95
N LEU A 76 25.02 18.81 -14.19
CA LEU A 76 25.22 17.82 -15.26
C LEU A 76 26.53 18.13 -15.99
N ASP A 77 26.79 19.43 -16.15
CA ASP A 77 28.06 19.99 -16.53
C ASP A 77 28.65 20.74 -15.33
N SER A 78 29.69 20.17 -14.71
CA SER A 78 30.36 20.82 -13.57
C SER A 78 31.05 22.13 -13.96
N GLY A 79 31.30 22.36 -15.26
CA GLY A 79 31.97 23.56 -15.77
C GLY A 79 31.17 24.85 -15.61
N VAL A 80 29.84 24.77 -15.49
CA VAL A 80 28.99 25.96 -15.33
C VAL A 80 28.80 26.40 -13.88
N ARG A 81 29.38 25.68 -12.92
CA ARG A 81 29.14 25.94 -11.49
C ARG A 81 29.49 27.37 -11.08
N ALA A 82 30.70 27.83 -11.37
CA ALA A 82 31.15 29.16 -10.96
C ALA A 82 30.25 30.27 -11.56
N GLU A 83 29.92 30.16 -12.85
CA GLU A 83 29.02 31.09 -13.55
C GLU A 83 27.62 31.10 -12.92
N LEU A 84 27.07 29.93 -12.57
CA LEU A 84 25.78 29.81 -11.92
C LEU A 84 25.79 30.43 -10.53
N GLU A 85 26.82 30.15 -9.73
CA GLU A 85 26.98 30.68 -8.38
C GLU A 85 27.10 32.21 -8.39
N ASP A 86 27.90 32.77 -9.29
CA ASP A 86 28.11 34.22 -9.44
C ASP A 86 26.83 34.96 -9.88
N LYS A 87 25.92 34.27 -10.57
CA LYS A 87 24.69 34.87 -11.09
C LYS A 87 23.48 34.69 -10.19
N TYR A 88 23.30 33.50 -9.62
CA TYR A 88 22.05 33.13 -8.92
C TYR A 88 22.21 32.88 -7.43
N LEU A 89 23.43 32.76 -6.91
CA LEU A 89 23.69 32.53 -5.48
C LEU A 89 24.36 33.74 -4.82
N ALA A 90 25.59 34.05 -5.19
CA ALA A 90 26.40 35.09 -4.56
C ALA A 90 25.74 36.50 -4.48
N PRO A 91 25.05 37.01 -5.51
CA PRO A 91 24.41 38.33 -5.42
C PRO A 91 23.11 38.31 -4.60
N CYS A 92 22.46 37.16 -4.48
CA CYS A 92 21.11 37.04 -3.90
C CYS A 92 21.13 36.61 -2.43
N PHE A 93 22.13 35.83 -2.01
CA PHE A 93 22.10 35.10 -0.74
C PHE A 93 23.34 35.29 0.12
N ASP A 94 23.11 35.29 1.42
CA ASP A 94 24.13 34.99 2.43
C ASP A 94 24.21 33.48 2.61
N VAL A 95 25.38 32.90 2.32
CA VAL A 95 25.62 31.47 2.38
C VAL A 95 26.22 31.12 3.74
N ALA A 96 25.44 30.43 4.57
CA ALA A 96 25.88 29.97 5.89
C ALA A 96 26.80 28.74 5.79
N SER A 97 26.52 27.84 4.86
CA SER A 97 27.32 26.63 4.60
C SER A 97 27.08 26.13 3.18
N THR A 98 28.10 25.51 2.59
CA THR A 98 28.02 24.86 1.28
C THR A 98 28.81 23.56 1.27
N ALA A 99 28.26 22.52 0.66
CA ALA A 99 28.91 21.22 0.56
C ALA A 99 28.52 20.50 -0.74
N LYS A 100 29.48 19.83 -1.37
CA LYS A 100 29.17 18.80 -2.37
C LYS A 100 28.68 17.57 -1.63
N LEU A 101 27.63 16.91 -2.13
CA LEU A 101 27.22 15.62 -1.59
C LEU A 101 28.27 14.57 -1.92
N ASP A 102 28.57 13.73 -0.93
CA ASP A 102 29.48 12.61 -1.10
C ASP A 102 28.93 11.62 -2.12
N THR A 103 29.83 11.03 -2.88
CA THR A 103 29.50 10.00 -3.86
C THR A 103 30.46 8.83 -3.76
N VAL A 104 30.09 7.70 -4.35
CA VAL A 104 31.04 6.62 -4.64
C VAL A 104 32.07 7.08 -5.68
N ASP A 105 33.30 6.59 -5.59
CA ASP A 105 34.39 7.02 -6.50
C ASP A 105 34.14 6.56 -7.95
N ASP A 106 33.61 5.35 -8.12
CA ASP A 106 33.23 4.78 -9.41
C ASP A 106 31.73 4.46 -9.41
N TRP A 107 30.97 5.27 -10.14
CA TRP A 107 29.51 5.14 -10.25
C TRP A 107 29.07 3.81 -10.89
N THR A 108 29.93 3.19 -11.71
CA THR A 108 29.61 1.92 -12.38
C THR A 108 29.58 0.72 -11.43
N THR A 109 30.09 0.91 -10.19
CA THR A 109 30.01 -0.09 -9.12
C THR A 109 28.62 -0.20 -8.50
N VAL A 110 27.74 0.79 -8.73
CA VAL A 110 26.36 0.78 -8.25
C VAL A 110 25.48 0.14 -9.32
N ALA A 111 24.89 -1.01 -8.99
CA ALA A 111 24.00 -1.73 -9.89
C ALA A 111 22.78 -0.88 -10.30
N GLY A 112 22.37 -1.01 -11.57
CA GLY A 112 21.16 -0.35 -12.10
C GLY A 112 21.36 1.10 -12.57
N LEU A 113 22.56 1.66 -12.49
CA LEU A 113 22.88 2.96 -13.11
C LEU A 113 23.36 2.75 -14.55
N GLU A 114 22.67 3.36 -15.51
CA GLU A 114 23.08 3.39 -16.92
C GLU A 114 23.84 4.69 -17.27
N VAL A 115 23.62 5.74 -16.50
CA VAL A 115 24.19 7.08 -16.70
C VAL A 115 24.75 7.58 -15.38
N LYS A 116 25.90 8.25 -15.42
CA LYS A 116 26.49 8.90 -14.24
C LYS A 116 25.48 9.90 -13.65
N PRO A 117 25.10 9.76 -12.37
CA PRO A 117 24.27 10.76 -11.71
C PRO A 117 24.96 12.13 -11.58
N PRO A 118 24.20 13.23 -11.48
CA PRO A 118 24.76 14.58 -11.42
C PRO A 118 25.58 14.81 -10.15
N ASP A 119 26.52 15.75 -10.23
CA ASP A 119 27.15 16.29 -9.02
C ASP A 119 26.13 17.19 -8.31
N VAL A 120 25.82 16.91 -7.04
CA VAL A 120 24.86 17.70 -6.26
C VAL A 120 25.59 18.57 -5.24
N TRP A 121 25.29 19.87 -5.24
CA TRP A 121 25.74 20.80 -4.21
C TRP A 121 24.57 21.27 -3.36
N ARG A 122 24.79 21.26 -2.05
CA ARG A 122 23.88 21.80 -1.03
C ARG A 122 24.37 23.18 -0.60
N TYR A 123 23.46 24.13 -0.53
CA TYR A 123 23.70 25.49 -0.03
C TYR A 123 22.68 25.79 1.07
N PHE A 124 23.17 26.15 2.25
CA PHE A 124 22.37 26.73 3.33
C PHE A 124 22.39 28.24 3.19
N VAL A 125 21.25 28.84 2.85
CA VAL A 125 21.18 30.24 2.46
C VAL A 125 20.06 31.03 3.16
N ARG A 126 20.30 32.33 3.32
CA ARG A 126 19.28 33.36 3.58
C ARG A 126 19.33 34.40 2.47
N VAL A 127 18.18 34.96 2.09
CA VAL A 127 18.18 36.05 1.12
C VAL A 127 18.82 37.27 1.77
N LYS A 128 19.72 37.93 1.06
CA LYS A 128 20.37 39.15 1.54
C LYS A 128 19.31 40.21 1.87
N PRO A 129 19.42 40.93 2.99
CA PRO A 129 18.42 41.93 3.39
C PRO A 129 18.13 42.97 2.29
N GLU A 130 19.15 43.44 1.59
CA GLU A 130 19.02 44.40 0.50
C GLU A 130 18.32 43.82 -0.74
N ALA A 131 18.61 42.56 -1.10
CA ALA A 131 17.97 41.88 -2.22
C ALA A 131 16.50 41.60 -1.92
N LEU A 132 16.19 41.18 -0.68
CA LEU A 132 14.81 40.95 -0.24
C LEU A 132 14.03 42.26 -0.18
N ALA A 133 14.61 43.33 0.37
CA ALA A 133 13.96 44.64 0.43
C ALA A 133 13.64 45.20 -0.96
N ALA A 134 14.58 45.09 -1.91
CA ALA A 134 14.37 45.48 -3.29
C ALA A 134 13.24 44.65 -3.94
N PHE A 135 13.28 43.33 -3.76
CA PHE A 135 12.23 42.43 -4.27
C PHE A 135 10.84 42.76 -3.71
N ILE A 136 10.75 43.04 -2.40
CA ILE A 136 9.51 43.41 -1.75
C ILE A 136 8.94 44.69 -2.36
N GLN A 137 9.79 45.70 -2.56
CA GLN A 137 9.40 46.98 -3.14
C GLN A 137 8.96 46.83 -4.61
N GLU A 138 9.72 46.10 -5.42
CA GLU A 138 9.44 45.89 -6.85
C GLU A 138 8.11 45.16 -7.09
N ASN A 139 7.72 44.26 -6.18
CA ASN A 139 6.51 43.44 -6.29
C ASN A 139 5.34 43.93 -5.43
N ALA A 140 5.48 45.08 -4.74
CA ALA A 140 4.48 45.63 -3.82
C ALA A 140 4.05 44.64 -2.72
N PHE A 141 5.03 43.95 -2.13
CA PHE A 141 4.87 42.91 -1.12
C PHE A 141 5.03 43.45 0.31
N GLU A 142 4.90 44.75 0.54
CA GLU A 142 5.12 45.36 1.87
C GLU A 142 4.09 44.91 2.92
N LYS A 143 2.99 44.28 2.49
CA LYS A 143 1.91 43.79 3.36
C LYS A 143 2.00 42.29 3.66
N ILE A 144 2.90 41.54 3.00
CA ILE A 144 3.08 40.12 3.28
C ILE A 144 4.16 39.92 4.34
N ASP A 145 4.10 38.80 5.05
CA ASP A 145 5.11 38.44 6.03
C ASP A 145 6.50 38.35 5.35
N PRO A 146 7.57 38.92 5.94
CA PRO A 146 8.90 38.91 5.33
C PRO A 146 9.43 37.50 5.01
N ARG A 147 9.09 36.47 5.79
CA ARG A 147 9.50 35.09 5.49
C ARG A 147 8.71 34.51 4.32
N ALA A 148 7.43 34.86 4.18
CA ALA A 148 6.65 34.52 3.00
C ALA A 148 7.18 35.21 1.73
N ALA A 149 7.60 36.48 1.85
CA ALA A 149 8.28 37.18 0.75
C ALA A 149 9.62 36.53 0.39
N GLU A 150 10.38 36.07 1.41
CA GLU A 150 11.62 35.33 1.23
C GLU A 150 11.39 33.97 0.53
N ASP A 151 10.31 33.25 0.89
CA ASP A 151 9.90 32.00 0.22
C ASP A 151 9.61 32.23 -1.27
N GLU A 152 8.88 33.30 -1.61
CA GLU A 152 8.58 33.66 -3.00
C GLU A 152 9.85 34.08 -3.76
N PHE A 153 10.77 34.82 -3.12
CA PHE A 153 12.06 35.16 -3.72
C PHE A 153 12.85 33.89 -4.08
N VAL A 154 12.97 32.95 -3.14
CA VAL A 154 13.68 31.68 -3.35
C VAL A 154 13.04 30.86 -4.46
N ASN A 155 11.71 30.81 -4.49
CA ASN A 155 10.94 30.13 -5.53
C ASN A 155 11.25 30.72 -6.92
N GLN A 156 11.09 32.03 -7.09
CA GLN A 156 11.37 32.71 -8.37
C GLN A 156 12.83 32.59 -8.79
N ASN A 157 13.78 32.69 -7.84
CA ASN A 157 15.20 32.52 -8.13
C ASN A 157 15.50 31.12 -8.68
N SER A 158 14.93 30.09 -8.04
CA SER A 158 15.06 28.69 -8.49
C SER A 158 14.48 28.48 -9.88
N PHE A 159 13.32 29.09 -10.15
CA PHE A 159 12.65 29.03 -11.45
C PHE A 159 13.48 29.69 -12.55
N LYS A 160 14.03 30.88 -12.29
CA LYS A 160 14.88 31.62 -13.24
C LYS A 160 16.17 30.83 -13.54
N LEU A 161 16.79 30.24 -12.52
CA LEU A 161 17.95 29.37 -12.68
C LEU A 161 17.63 28.18 -13.59
N ASN A 162 16.56 27.44 -13.29
CA ASN A 162 16.13 26.31 -14.11
C ASN A 162 15.77 26.74 -15.54
N GLN A 163 15.13 27.90 -15.71
CA GLN A 163 14.77 28.39 -17.04
C GLN A 163 16.02 28.57 -17.90
N GLU A 164 17.08 29.14 -17.32
CA GLU A 164 18.32 29.45 -18.04
C GLU A 164 19.23 28.24 -18.23
N TYR A 165 19.42 27.40 -17.20
CA TYR A 165 20.40 26.30 -17.23
C TYR A 165 19.81 24.94 -17.62
N TYR A 166 18.49 24.82 -17.66
CA TYR A 166 17.80 23.57 -17.99
C TYR A 166 16.84 23.71 -19.17
N ALA A 167 15.81 24.56 -19.06
CA ALA A 167 14.68 24.53 -20.00
C ALA A 167 14.92 25.25 -21.34
N SER A 168 15.70 26.34 -21.36
CA SER A 168 15.90 27.15 -22.59
C SER A 168 17.06 26.68 -23.47
N LEU A 169 17.90 25.78 -22.96
CA LEU A 169 19.10 25.33 -23.66
C LEU A 169 18.80 24.12 -24.54
N LYS A 170 19.57 23.98 -25.62
CA LYS A 170 19.59 22.73 -26.40
C LYS A 170 20.18 21.58 -25.58
N ASP A 171 21.18 21.88 -24.76
CA ASP A 171 21.86 20.94 -23.87
C ASP A 171 21.64 21.36 -22.40
N GLN A 172 21.05 20.47 -21.60
CA GLN A 172 20.76 20.69 -20.19
C GLN A 172 22.06 20.68 -19.37
N LYS A 173 22.27 21.69 -18.51
CA LYS A 173 23.54 21.87 -17.78
C LYS A 173 23.44 21.78 -16.26
N ALA A 174 22.40 22.40 -15.68
CA ALA A 174 22.16 22.35 -14.25
C ALA A 174 20.68 22.65 -13.92
N PHE A 175 20.22 22.20 -12.76
CA PHE A 175 18.87 22.49 -12.28
C PHE A 175 18.77 22.35 -10.75
N VAL A 176 17.80 23.03 -10.14
CA VAL A 176 17.45 22.92 -8.72
C VAL A 176 16.64 21.64 -8.50
N LEU A 177 17.15 20.76 -7.63
CA LEU A 177 16.48 19.53 -7.20
C LEU A 177 15.43 19.81 -6.13
N SER A 178 15.77 20.65 -5.15
CA SER A 178 14.88 21.02 -4.04
C SER A 178 15.22 22.41 -3.52
N HIS A 179 14.22 23.09 -2.99
CA HIS A 179 14.33 24.38 -2.34
C HIS A 179 13.38 24.46 -1.13
N GLY A 180 13.93 24.75 0.04
CA GLY A 180 13.13 24.82 1.26
C GLY A 180 13.98 24.61 2.50
N ARG A 181 13.39 24.73 3.67
CA ARG A 181 14.07 24.54 4.96
C ARG A 181 13.97 23.07 5.35
N ASN A 182 15.08 22.47 5.78
CA ASN A 182 15.12 21.11 6.30
C ASN A 182 14.55 20.03 5.35
N ILE A 183 14.85 20.14 4.05
CA ILE A 183 14.37 19.23 2.99
C ILE A 183 15.46 18.96 1.93
N MET A 184 15.50 17.74 1.40
CA MET A 184 16.37 17.33 0.30
C MET A 184 15.60 16.48 -0.71
N ILE A 185 15.90 16.64 -2.00
CA ILE A 185 15.48 15.74 -3.08
C ILE A 185 16.73 15.30 -3.85
N LEU A 186 16.81 14.00 -4.15
CA LEU A 186 17.85 13.39 -4.99
C LEU A 186 17.20 12.60 -6.12
N LYS A 187 17.84 12.61 -7.29
CA LYS A 187 17.33 12.00 -8.52
C LYS A 187 18.45 11.30 -9.30
N VAL A 188 18.09 10.20 -9.94
CA VAL A 188 18.97 9.42 -10.83
C VAL A 188 18.20 8.94 -12.07
N VAL A 189 18.94 8.65 -13.15
CA VAL A 189 18.45 7.76 -14.22
C VAL A 189 18.86 6.35 -13.82
N GLY A 190 17.90 5.64 -13.24
CA GLY A 190 18.09 4.34 -12.60
C GLY A 190 16.93 4.08 -11.64
N TYR A 191 17.14 3.18 -10.68
CA TYR A 191 16.18 2.89 -9.63
C TYR A 191 16.46 3.70 -8.35
N ALA A 192 15.43 3.92 -7.52
CA ALA A 192 15.51 4.78 -6.34
C ALA A 192 16.55 4.33 -5.31
N GLU A 193 16.70 3.02 -5.07
CA GLU A 193 17.67 2.49 -4.11
C GLU A 193 19.13 2.69 -4.54
N ALA A 194 19.40 2.96 -5.83
CA ALA A 194 20.73 3.34 -6.29
C ALA A 194 21.17 4.69 -5.68
N ILE A 195 20.24 5.59 -5.34
CA ILE A 195 20.54 6.85 -4.65
C ILE A 195 21.13 6.60 -3.28
N VAL A 196 20.58 5.62 -2.54
CA VAL A 196 21.05 5.26 -1.22
C VAL A 196 22.55 4.95 -1.27
N LYS A 197 22.96 4.13 -2.24
CA LYS A 197 24.36 3.74 -2.45
C LYS A 197 25.22 4.84 -3.05
N TYR A 198 24.76 5.44 -4.15
CA TYR A 198 25.56 6.37 -4.94
C TYR A 198 25.90 7.64 -4.15
N TYR A 199 24.91 8.25 -3.48
CA TYR A 199 25.10 9.47 -2.69
C TYR A 199 25.45 9.19 -1.21
N LYS A 200 25.77 7.94 -0.85
CA LYS A 200 26.20 7.52 0.50
C LYS A 200 25.26 8.00 1.62
N ILE A 201 23.95 7.93 1.39
CA ILE A 201 22.94 8.39 2.36
C ILE A 201 22.43 7.26 3.26
N GLU A 202 23.09 6.10 3.28
CA GLU A 202 22.69 4.97 4.15
C GLU A 202 22.52 5.37 5.61
N ASP A 203 23.45 6.19 6.11
CA ASP A 203 23.52 6.60 7.51
C ASP A 203 22.91 7.99 7.78
N LEU A 204 22.55 8.74 6.72
CA LEU A 204 21.93 10.04 6.85
C LEU A 204 20.52 9.87 7.43
N ALA A 205 20.24 10.46 8.58
CA ALA A 205 18.99 10.30 9.30
C ALA A 205 18.03 11.48 9.08
N ALA A 206 16.76 11.15 8.90
CA ALA A 206 15.65 12.11 8.81
C ALA A 206 14.36 11.52 9.38
N HIS A 207 13.40 12.39 9.71
CA HIS A 207 12.10 11.96 10.23
C HIS A 207 11.16 11.43 9.16
N THR A 208 11.22 11.97 7.94
CA THR A 208 10.33 11.57 6.84
C THR A 208 11.13 11.26 5.60
N TRP A 209 10.72 10.20 4.90
CA TRP A 209 11.36 9.68 3.70
C TRP A 209 10.29 9.30 2.67
N ILE A 210 10.52 9.65 1.40
CA ILE A 210 9.72 9.16 0.27
C ILE A 210 10.64 8.70 -0.86
N ALA A 211 10.25 7.65 -1.57
CA ALA A 211 10.96 7.12 -2.73
C ALA A 211 9.99 6.80 -3.88
N HIS A 212 10.52 6.86 -5.10
CA HIS A 212 9.72 6.65 -6.32
C HIS A 212 10.52 5.94 -7.41
N GLN A 213 9.96 4.86 -7.94
CA GLN A 213 10.39 4.15 -9.14
C GLN A 213 9.51 4.57 -10.32
N ARG A 214 10.09 5.22 -11.35
CA ARG A 214 9.34 5.75 -12.49
C ARG A 214 9.17 4.72 -13.59
N PHE A 215 7.97 4.69 -14.17
CA PHE A 215 7.67 4.01 -15.42
C PHE A 215 7.13 5.02 -16.46
N PRO A 216 7.97 5.60 -17.36
CA PRO A 216 7.47 6.43 -18.45
C PRO A 216 6.60 5.62 -19.42
N THR A 217 5.32 5.99 -19.52
CA THR A 217 4.41 5.53 -20.60
C THR A 217 4.71 6.26 -21.92
N LYS A 218 5.32 7.45 -21.87
CA LYS A 218 5.71 8.27 -23.04
C LYS A 218 7.11 8.86 -22.87
N GLY A 219 7.89 8.81 -23.95
CA GLY A 219 9.23 9.41 -24.04
C GLY A 219 10.34 8.58 -23.40
N ARG A 220 11.53 8.59 -24.00
CA ARG A 220 12.73 8.04 -23.37
C ARG A 220 13.26 9.11 -22.40
N VAL A 221 13.30 8.81 -21.10
CA VAL A 221 14.03 9.63 -20.13
C VAL A 221 15.49 9.24 -20.20
N TRP A 222 16.33 10.22 -20.52
CA TRP A 222 17.77 10.10 -20.61
C TRP A 222 18.48 10.95 -19.55
N HIS A 223 17.68 11.63 -18.70
CA HIS A 223 18.13 12.75 -17.90
C HIS A 223 17.42 12.77 -16.53
N PRO A 224 18.14 12.96 -15.41
CA PRO A 224 17.59 12.86 -14.04
C PRO A 224 16.53 13.92 -13.70
N GLY A 225 16.50 15.05 -14.41
CA GLY A 225 15.54 16.14 -14.18
C GLY A 225 14.08 15.72 -14.33
N GLY A 226 13.79 14.75 -15.21
CA GLY A 226 12.44 14.19 -15.40
C GLY A 226 12.08 13.06 -14.41
N ALA A 227 13.00 12.67 -13.52
CA ALA A 227 12.69 11.72 -12.45
C ALA A 227 11.93 12.42 -11.31
N HIS A 228 11.14 11.67 -10.55
CA HIS A 228 10.40 12.17 -9.38
C HIS A 228 11.18 11.80 -8.12
N PRO A 229 11.06 12.52 -6.99
CA PRO A 229 10.04 13.54 -6.62
C PRO A 229 10.16 14.92 -7.30
N PHE A 230 9.13 15.75 -7.23
CA PHE A 230 9.19 17.19 -7.58
C PHE A 230 8.96 18.09 -6.36
N ALA A 231 9.59 19.27 -6.37
CA ALA A 231 9.55 20.22 -5.27
C ALA A 231 8.46 21.30 -5.45
N GLY A 232 7.86 21.67 -4.34
CA GLY A 232 7.41 23.03 -4.06
C GLY A 232 8.24 23.58 -2.88
N ILE A 233 8.02 24.82 -2.44
CA ILE A 233 8.77 25.33 -1.29
C ILE A 233 8.42 24.50 -0.05
N ASN A 234 9.46 23.98 0.61
CA ASN A 234 9.36 23.13 1.82
C ASN A 234 8.63 21.79 1.61
N MET A 235 8.46 21.31 0.37
CA MET A 235 7.78 20.04 0.11
C MET A 235 8.37 19.24 -1.05
N ALA A 236 8.16 17.92 -1.02
CA ALA A 236 8.43 17.02 -2.12
C ALA A 236 7.22 16.12 -2.38
N LEU A 237 6.87 15.95 -3.66
CA LEU A 237 5.73 15.16 -4.12
C LEU A 237 6.19 14.06 -5.07
N VAL A 238 5.73 12.83 -4.82
CA VAL A 238 5.79 11.72 -5.79
C VAL A 238 4.39 11.35 -6.24
N HIS A 239 4.32 10.81 -7.45
CA HIS A 239 3.07 10.52 -8.14
C HIS A 239 3.19 9.14 -8.78
N ASN A 240 2.29 8.24 -8.42
CA ASN A 240 2.04 7.01 -9.16
C ASN A 240 0.86 7.23 -10.08
N GLY A 241 1.09 7.42 -11.38
CA GLY A 241 0.01 7.72 -12.30
C GLY A 241 0.37 8.35 -13.64
N ASP A 242 -0.67 8.69 -14.39
CA ASP A 242 -0.60 9.41 -15.68
C ASP A 242 -1.88 10.26 -15.80
N PHE A 243 -1.75 11.57 -15.99
CA PHE A 243 -2.90 12.48 -16.05
C PHE A 243 -3.60 12.38 -17.40
N ALA A 244 -4.91 12.18 -17.36
CA ALA A 244 -5.76 12.28 -18.56
C ALA A 244 -5.87 13.74 -19.04
N ASN A 245 -5.68 14.71 -18.16
CA ASN A 245 -5.92 16.14 -18.40
C ASN A 245 -4.70 17.05 -18.18
N TYR A 246 -3.47 16.53 -18.32
CA TYR A 246 -2.20 17.29 -18.13
C TYR A 246 -2.21 18.70 -18.75
N HIS A 247 -2.70 18.83 -19.99
CA HIS A 247 -2.74 20.11 -20.69
C HIS A 247 -3.66 21.12 -20.00
N SER A 248 -4.84 20.70 -19.52
CA SER A 248 -5.77 21.57 -18.80
C SER A 248 -5.15 22.11 -17.51
N VAL A 249 -4.51 21.22 -16.74
CA VAL A 249 -3.86 21.60 -15.48
C VAL A 249 -2.69 22.55 -15.74
N THR A 250 -1.93 22.31 -16.80
CA THR A 250 -0.86 23.21 -17.25
C THR A 250 -1.39 24.59 -17.62
N GLU A 251 -2.41 24.69 -18.46
CA GLU A 251 -3.03 25.97 -18.83
C GLU A 251 -3.57 26.73 -17.61
N HIS A 252 -4.13 26.01 -16.62
CA HIS A 252 -4.58 26.61 -15.37
C HIS A 252 -3.44 27.27 -14.57
N LEU A 253 -2.25 26.65 -14.55
CA LEU A 253 -1.05 27.24 -13.95
C LEU A 253 -0.50 28.41 -14.78
N LEU A 254 -0.53 28.30 -16.11
CA LEU A 254 -0.06 29.36 -17.01
C LEU A 254 -0.86 30.67 -16.86
N GLN A 255 -2.17 30.55 -16.64
CA GLN A 255 -3.05 31.70 -16.31
C GLN A 255 -2.63 32.44 -15.02
N ARG A 256 -1.82 31.79 -14.19
CA ARG A 256 -1.26 32.33 -12.93
C ARG A 256 0.25 32.58 -13.04
N HIS A 257 0.78 32.61 -14.26
CA HIS A 257 2.18 32.85 -14.56
C HIS A 257 3.15 31.80 -13.98
N ILE A 258 2.68 30.56 -13.82
CA ILE A 258 3.50 29.41 -13.41
C ILE A 258 3.70 28.51 -14.64
N TYR A 259 4.95 28.32 -15.05
CA TYR A 259 5.31 27.69 -16.34
C TYR A 259 6.11 26.39 -16.14
N PRO A 260 5.50 25.20 -16.17
CA PRO A 260 6.22 23.93 -15.97
C PRO A 260 7.47 23.80 -16.87
N GLN A 261 8.59 23.36 -16.30
CA GLN A 261 9.93 23.36 -16.90
C GLN A 261 10.44 21.95 -17.24
N PHE A 262 9.92 20.92 -16.59
CA PHE A 262 10.35 19.53 -16.74
C PHE A 262 9.34 18.66 -17.49
N ILE A 263 8.13 19.20 -17.76
CA ILE A 263 7.09 18.60 -18.61
C ILE A 263 6.66 17.23 -18.07
N THR A 264 6.28 17.21 -16.80
CA THR A 264 5.74 16.01 -16.15
C THR A 264 4.49 16.35 -15.34
N ASP A 265 3.56 15.40 -15.25
CA ASP A 265 2.35 15.53 -14.43
C ASP A 265 2.68 15.80 -12.96
N THR A 266 3.77 15.20 -12.48
CA THR A 266 4.23 15.31 -11.09
C THR A 266 4.75 16.71 -10.77
N GLU A 267 5.47 17.33 -11.71
CA GLU A 267 5.86 18.73 -11.58
C GLU A 267 4.62 19.63 -11.50
N VAL A 268 3.69 19.48 -12.44
CA VAL A 268 2.44 20.25 -12.48
C VAL A 268 1.63 20.06 -11.19
N SER A 269 1.62 18.86 -10.63
CA SER A 269 0.97 18.57 -9.33
C SER A 269 1.65 19.28 -8.17
N ALA A 270 2.99 19.25 -8.10
CA ALA A 270 3.75 19.92 -7.06
C ALA A 270 3.55 21.44 -7.13
N LEU A 271 3.55 22.01 -8.33
CA LEU A 271 3.28 23.43 -8.57
C LEU A 271 1.84 23.84 -8.22
N MET A 272 0.86 22.99 -8.54
CA MET A 272 -0.54 23.22 -8.14
C MET A 272 -0.70 23.19 -6.62
N PHE A 273 -0.09 22.22 -5.95
CA PHE A 273 -0.13 22.13 -4.50
C PHE A 273 0.56 23.36 -3.86
N ASP A 274 1.75 23.76 -4.35
CA ASP A 274 2.47 24.95 -3.87
C ASP A 274 1.64 26.22 -4.06
N LEU A 275 1.02 26.41 -5.22
CA LEU A 275 0.12 27.53 -5.50
C LEU A 275 -1.03 27.61 -4.48
N LEU A 276 -1.75 26.50 -4.28
CA LEU A 276 -2.90 26.45 -3.38
C LEU A 276 -2.49 26.66 -1.90
N ASN A 277 -1.33 26.12 -1.51
CA ASN A 277 -0.80 26.21 -0.15
C ASN A 277 -0.16 27.57 0.15
N ARG A 278 0.90 27.93 -0.59
CA ARG A 278 1.79 29.04 -0.28
C ARG A 278 1.25 30.37 -0.78
N THR A 279 0.61 30.39 -1.96
CA THR A 279 0.12 31.62 -2.58
C THR A 279 -1.33 31.92 -2.20
N TYR A 280 -2.19 30.91 -2.14
CA TYR A 280 -3.61 31.09 -1.80
C TYR A 280 -3.94 30.83 -0.33
N HIS A 281 -3.01 30.27 0.44
CA HIS A 281 -3.17 30.01 1.87
C HIS A 281 -4.41 29.15 2.20
N TYR A 282 -4.77 28.22 1.31
CA TYR A 282 -5.88 27.32 1.57
C TYR A 282 -5.54 26.37 2.72
N PRO A 283 -6.48 26.11 3.64
CA PRO A 283 -6.41 24.98 4.54
C PRO A 283 -6.20 23.67 3.77
N LEU A 284 -5.49 22.72 4.37
CA LEU A 284 -5.13 21.46 3.70
C LEU A 284 -6.36 20.71 3.17
N GLU A 285 -7.47 20.70 3.90
CA GLU A 285 -8.74 20.14 3.44
C GLU A 285 -9.16 20.69 2.07
N TYR A 286 -9.02 22.00 1.86
CA TYR A 286 -9.44 22.70 0.65
C TYR A 286 -8.44 22.54 -0.49
N ILE A 287 -7.15 22.37 -0.17
CA ILE A 287 -6.14 21.96 -1.14
C ILE A 287 -6.48 20.56 -1.66
N ILE A 288 -6.78 19.62 -0.76
CA ILE A 288 -7.18 18.25 -1.13
C ILE A 288 -8.47 18.29 -1.96
N GLU A 289 -9.46 19.10 -1.58
CA GLU A 289 -10.70 19.26 -2.38
C GLU A 289 -10.44 19.85 -3.77
N ALA A 290 -9.51 20.80 -3.90
CA ALA A 290 -9.15 21.35 -5.21
C ALA A 290 -8.42 20.33 -6.11
N LEU A 291 -7.72 19.35 -5.53
CA LEU A 291 -7.00 18.31 -6.28
C LEU A 291 -7.87 17.07 -6.55
N ALA A 292 -8.56 16.57 -5.53
CA ALA A 292 -9.47 15.43 -5.55
C ALA A 292 -10.87 15.88 -5.10
N PRO A 293 -11.69 16.41 -6.02
CA PRO A 293 -12.99 16.98 -5.69
C PRO A 293 -13.98 15.92 -5.21
N THR A 294 -14.80 16.29 -4.21
CA THR A 294 -15.89 15.46 -3.69
C THR A 294 -17.11 15.60 -4.61
N THR A 295 -17.63 14.51 -5.17
CA THR A 295 -18.67 14.56 -6.20
C THR A 295 -19.94 13.78 -5.81
N GLU A 296 -21.03 14.01 -6.55
CA GLU A 296 -22.26 13.21 -6.50
C GLU A 296 -22.80 13.00 -5.07
N LEU A 297 -23.16 11.76 -4.71
CA LEU A 297 -23.75 11.41 -3.42
C LEU A 297 -22.86 11.79 -2.24
N ASP A 298 -21.53 11.67 -2.39
CA ASP A 298 -20.59 12.11 -1.36
C ASP A 298 -20.72 13.61 -1.09
N PHE A 299 -20.82 14.42 -2.14
CA PHE A 299 -21.03 15.85 -1.99
C PHE A 299 -22.36 16.16 -1.28
N ASP A 300 -23.42 15.41 -1.58
CA ASP A 300 -24.73 15.60 -0.96
C ASP A 300 -24.77 15.24 0.52
N HIS A 301 -23.91 14.33 0.99
CA HIS A 301 -23.77 13.98 2.41
C HIS A 301 -22.97 15.01 3.23
N LEU A 302 -22.24 15.93 2.58
CA LEU A 302 -21.56 17.01 3.29
C LEU A 302 -22.56 17.99 3.93
N SER A 303 -22.12 18.70 4.97
CA SER A 303 -22.90 19.79 5.56
C SER A 303 -23.17 20.91 4.53
N LYS A 304 -24.27 21.65 4.67
CA LYS A 304 -24.63 22.74 3.74
C LYS A 304 -23.56 23.83 3.64
N GLU A 305 -22.84 24.08 4.73
CA GLU A 305 -21.69 24.98 4.74
C GLU A 305 -20.54 24.46 3.88
N LYS A 306 -20.13 23.19 4.08
CA LYS A 306 -19.09 22.56 3.27
C LYS A 306 -19.48 22.50 1.79
N GLN A 307 -20.73 22.15 1.47
CA GLN A 307 -21.24 22.18 0.09
C GLN A 307 -21.07 23.57 -0.56
N GLY A 308 -21.35 24.65 0.18
CA GLY A 308 -21.16 26.01 -0.33
C GLY A 308 -19.70 26.33 -0.65
N ILE A 309 -18.79 25.97 0.25
CA ILE A 309 -17.34 26.20 0.10
C ILE A 309 -16.78 25.33 -1.03
N TYR A 310 -17.07 24.03 -1.03
CA TYR A 310 -16.56 23.08 -2.00
C TYR A 310 -17.04 23.43 -3.42
N ARG A 311 -18.29 23.88 -3.58
CA ARG A 311 -18.78 24.36 -4.87
C ARG A 311 -17.98 25.55 -5.39
N ALA A 312 -17.57 26.48 -4.52
CA ALA A 312 -16.73 27.61 -4.92
C ALA A 312 -15.30 27.14 -5.30
N ILE A 313 -14.73 26.20 -4.55
CA ILE A 313 -13.43 25.59 -4.85
C ILE A 313 -13.49 24.88 -6.21
N GLN A 314 -14.44 23.97 -6.39
CA GLN A 314 -14.63 23.23 -7.63
C GLN A 314 -14.86 24.17 -8.82
N ALA A 315 -15.75 25.16 -8.70
CA ALA A 315 -16.00 26.12 -9.77
C ALA A 315 -14.74 26.91 -10.18
N THR A 316 -13.82 27.13 -9.24
CA THR A 316 -12.57 27.87 -9.49
C THR A 316 -11.49 26.96 -10.06
N HIS A 317 -11.36 25.73 -9.55
CA HIS A 317 -10.17 24.89 -9.72
C HIS A 317 -10.38 23.62 -10.53
N ILE A 318 -11.61 23.29 -10.98
CA ILE A 318 -11.87 22.01 -11.67
C ILE A 318 -10.97 21.77 -12.89
N HIS A 319 -10.59 22.82 -13.62
CA HIS A 319 -9.66 22.73 -14.75
C HIS A 319 -8.20 22.51 -14.35
N GLY A 320 -7.85 22.83 -13.09
CA GLY A 320 -6.59 22.56 -12.43
C GLY A 320 -6.60 21.28 -11.59
N SER A 321 -7.75 20.64 -11.38
CA SER A 321 -7.85 19.35 -10.67
C SER A 321 -7.29 18.22 -11.54
N PRO A 322 -6.33 17.43 -11.05
CA PRO A 322 -5.86 16.22 -11.71
C PRO A 322 -6.98 15.22 -12.01
N ASP A 323 -7.01 14.70 -13.24
CA ASP A 323 -7.92 13.63 -13.67
C ASP A 323 -7.15 12.47 -14.31
N GLY A 324 -7.78 11.29 -14.34
CA GLY A 324 -7.14 10.03 -14.70
C GLY A 324 -6.47 9.34 -13.52
N PRO A 325 -5.66 8.31 -13.76
CA PRO A 325 -5.15 7.47 -12.70
C PRO A 325 -3.96 8.09 -11.98
N TRP A 326 -4.12 8.49 -10.70
CA TRP A 326 -3.04 9.08 -9.92
C TRP A 326 -3.14 8.80 -8.40
N PHE A 327 -1.98 8.65 -7.76
CA PHE A 327 -1.84 8.62 -6.30
C PHE A 327 -0.63 9.45 -5.90
N PHE A 328 -0.81 10.38 -4.96
CA PHE A 328 0.27 11.22 -4.45
C PHE A 328 0.75 10.76 -3.09
N ILE A 329 2.07 10.80 -2.89
CA ILE A 329 2.69 10.83 -1.56
C ILE A 329 3.49 12.12 -1.46
N ILE A 330 3.24 12.90 -0.41
CA ILE A 330 3.86 14.21 -0.20
C ILE A 330 4.52 14.22 1.17
N THR A 331 5.77 14.65 1.23
CA THR A 331 6.44 15.02 2.49
C THR A 331 6.67 16.52 2.55
N ARG A 332 6.44 17.12 3.72
CA ARG A 332 6.57 18.56 3.92
C ARG A 332 7.22 18.91 5.25
N ASN A 333 7.99 19.99 5.25
CA ASN A 333 8.30 20.75 6.45
C ASN A 333 7.34 21.94 6.53
N ILE A 334 6.78 22.20 7.70
CA ILE A 334 5.89 23.34 7.97
C ILE A 334 6.56 24.16 9.09
N PRO A 335 7.57 25.00 8.75
CA PRO A 335 8.44 25.64 9.75
C PRO A 335 7.68 26.47 10.78
N GLU A 336 6.65 27.18 10.34
CA GLU A 336 5.82 28.06 11.18
C GLU A 336 5.01 27.30 12.25
N GLN A 337 4.82 25.99 12.07
CA GLN A 337 4.13 25.10 13.01
C GLN A 337 5.08 24.12 13.71
N ASN A 338 6.39 24.18 13.43
CA ASN A 338 7.38 23.19 13.86
C ASN A 338 6.90 21.75 13.63
N LYS A 339 6.39 21.49 12.43
CA LYS A 339 5.73 20.25 12.06
C LYS A 339 6.36 19.63 10.82
N PHE A 340 6.61 18.32 10.88
CA PHE A 340 6.83 17.50 9.69
C PHE A 340 5.56 16.76 9.33
N GLN A 341 5.32 16.56 8.04
CA GLN A 341 4.09 15.95 7.56
C GLN A 341 4.38 14.96 6.42
N LEU A 342 3.74 13.80 6.49
CA LEU A 342 3.61 12.85 5.38
C LEU A 342 2.11 12.72 5.06
N LEU A 343 1.72 12.88 3.80
CA LEU A 343 0.33 12.69 3.39
C LEU A 343 0.22 11.88 2.10
N GLY A 344 -0.87 11.14 1.98
CA GLY A 344 -1.27 10.44 0.77
C GLY A 344 -2.61 10.95 0.26
N ILE A 345 -2.75 11.16 -1.05
CA ILE A 345 -3.99 11.62 -1.69
C ILE A 345 -4.30 10.70 -2.87
N THR A 346 -5.51 10.15 -2.88
CA THR A 346 -5.99 9.21 -3.90
C THR A 346 -6.89 9.91 -4.92
N ASP A 347 -6.75 9.57 -6.20
CA ASP A 347 -7.67 10.02 -7.24
C ASP A 347 -9.12 9.62 -6.95
N THR A 348 -10.07 10.40 -7.46
CA THR A 348 -11.51 10.23 -7.20
C THR A 348 -12.08 8.92 -7.75
N ALA A 349 -11.42 8.28 -8.72
CA ALA A 349 -11.86 7.04 -9.35
C ALA A 349 -11.09 5.80 -8.84
N MET A 350 -10.21 5.98 -7.84
CA MET A 350 -9.38 4.96 -7.22
C MET A 350 -8.61 4.08 -8.21
N LEU A 351 -8.04 4.69 -9.26
CA LEU A 351 -7.44 3.95 -10.37
C LEU A 351 -6.00 3.50 -10.10
N ARG A 352 -5.41 3.90 -8.97
CA ARG A 352 -4.07 3.49 -8.55
C ARG A 352 -4.09 2.82 -7.18
N PRO A 353 -3.25 1.80 -6.99
CA PRO A 353 -3.18 1.13 -5.71
C PRO A 353 -2.42 1.97 -4.71
N GLN A 354 -2.90 1.88 -3.48
CA GLN A 354 -2.38 2.58 -2.32
C GLN A 354 -2.70 1.76 -1.09
N VAL A 355 -1.78 1.74 -0.14
CA VAL A 355 -1.92 1.13 1.17
C VAL A 355 -1.37 2.13 2.18
N PHE A 356 -2.14 2.37 3.22
CA PHE A 356 -1.74 3.14 4.39
C PHE A 356 -1.51 2.20 5.55
N ALA A 357 -0.56 2.52 6.42
CA ALA A 357 -0.32 1.76 7.64
C ALA A 357 0.17 2.64 8.79
N PHE A 358 -0.11 2.20 10.01
CA PHE A 358 0.31 2.89 11.24
C PHE A 358 0.78 1.87 12.29
N VAL A 359 2.02 2.05 12.77
CA VAL A 359 2.54 1.47 14.01
C VAL A 359 2.43 2.52 15.12
N ASP A 360 1.65 2.23 16.15
CA ASP A 360 1.57 3.05 17.34
C ASP A 360 2.41 2.42 18.48
N GLY A 361 2.98 3.23 19.35
CA GLY A 361 3.87 2.74 20.41
C GLY A 361 4.79 3.83 20.95
N GLU A 362 5.89 3.42 21.59
CA GLU A 362 6.91 4.35 22.08
C GLU A 362 7.60 5.10 20.93
N VAL A 363 7.81 4.39 19.82
CA VAL A 363 8.23 4.91 18.53
C VAL A 363 7.08 4.68 17.56
N GLN A 364 6.58 5.76 16.96
CA GLN A 364 5.45 5.72 16.05
C GLN A 364 5.95 5.80 14.61
N VAL A 365 5.33 5.01 13.72
CA VAL A 365 5.68 4.99 12.28
C VAL A 365 4.42 5.05 11.43
N GLY A 366 4.31 6.08 10.61
CA GLY A 366 3.27 6.22 9.59
C GLY A 366 3.83 5.84 8.23
N LEU A 367 3.12 5.00 7.47
CA LEU A 367 3.61 4.49 6.17
C LEU A 367 2.54 4.61 5.10
N ILE A 368 3.00 4.84 3.88
CA ILE A 368 2.20 4.95 2.67
C ILE A 368 2.96 4.24 1.55
N GLY A 369 2.31 3.34 0.82
CA GLY A 369 2.94 2.62 -0.29
C GLY A 369 1.97 2.26 -1.39
N SER A 370 2.47 1.94 -2.58
CA SER A 370 1.62 1.38 -3.66
C SER A 370 1.19 -0.05 -3.37
N GLU A 371 2.03 -0.82 -2.68
CA GLU A 371 1.75 -2.20 -2.32
C GLU A 371 2.23 -2.48 -0.88
N LYS A 372 1.51 -3.35 -0.18
CA LYS A 372 1.79 -3.72 1.21
C LYS A 372 3.22 -4.25 1.47
N GLN A 373 3.85 -4.99 0.55
CA GLN A 373 5.21 -5.52 0.78
C GLN A 373 6.26 -4.43 0.94
N ALA A 374 6.08 -3.25 0.31
CA ALA A 374 7.00 -2.13 0.51
C ALA A 374 6.88 -1.58 1.95
N ILE A 375 5.67 -1.53 2.50
CA ILE A 375 5.43 -1.18 3.91
C ILE A 375 6.08 -2.22 4.83
N ASP A 376 5.85 -3.51 4.57
CA ASP A 376 6.41 -4.58 5.40
C ASP A 376 7.94 -4.60 5.37
N ALA A 377 8.57 -4.38 4.21
CA ALA A 377 10.02 -4.30 4.09
C ALA A 377 10.59 -3.08 4.83
N THR A 378 9.88 -1.95 4.80
CA THR A 378 10.25 -0.76 5.60
C THR A 378 10.21 -1.09 7.08
N LEU A 379 9.13 -1.70 7.57
CA LEU A 379 8.98 -2.06 8.99
C LEU A 379 10.00 -3.12 9.44
N LYS A 380 10.24 -4.15 8.63
CA LYS A 380 11.30 -5.15 8.89
C LYS A 380 12.67 -4.49 9.02
N SER A 381 12.98 -3.53 8.14
CA SER A 381 14.24 -2.78 8.15
C SER A 381 14.36 -1.88 9.39
N LEU A 382 13.31 -1.13 9.73
CA LEU A 382 13.29 -0.27 10.92
C LEU A 382 13.42 -1.07 12.21
N ALA A 383 12.66 -2.16 12.33
CA ALA A 383 12.68 -3.03 13.51
C ALA A 383 13.98 -3.84 13.65
N HIS A 384 14.77 -3.95 12.58
CA HIS A 384 16.12 -4.49 12.68
C HIS A 384 16.99 -3.59 13.57
N ASP A 385 16.95 -2.28 13.34
CA ASP A 385 17.75 -1.26 14.03
C ASP A 385 17.12 -0.82 15.37
N ASP A 386 15.78 -0.79 15.48
CA ASP A 386 15.07 -0.39 16.71
C ASP A 386 14.00 -1.41 17.12
N LYS A 387 14.26 -2.16 18.19
CA LYS A 387 13.37 -3.22 18.71
C LYS A 387 12.09 -2.70 19.36
N ARG A 388 11.93 -1.39 19.53
CA ARG A 388 10.65 -0.79 19.97
C ARG A 388 9.61 -0.76 18.84
N ILE A 389 10.04 -0.91 17.58
CA ILE A 389 9.18 -0.93 16.41
C ILE A 389 8.77 -2.36 16.10
N CYS A 390 7.46 -2.63 16.04
CA CYS A 390 6.95 -3.91 15.59
C CYS A 390 7.08 -4.04 14.06
N PRO A 391 7.58 -5.17 13.52
CA PRO A 391 7.63 -5.43 12.07
C PRO A 391 6.26 -5.59 11.38
N ILE A 392 5.16 -5.43 12.11
CA ILE A 392 3.78 -5.51 11.63
C ILE A 392 3.05 -4.28 12.13
N ALA A 393 2.43 -3.51 11.21
CA ALA A 393 1.60 -2.38 11.58
C ALA A 393 0.37 -2.79 12.39
N ASP A 394 -0.08 -1.89 13.29
CA ASP A 394 -1.31 -2.05 14.06
C ASP A 394 -2.55 -1.97 13.17
N ARG A 395 -2.45 -1.22 12.06
CA ARG A 395 -3.51 -1.08 11.07
C ARG A 395 -2.93 -0.97 9.66
N TYR A 396 -3.60 -1.63 8.71
CA TYR A 396 -3.44 -1.43 7.27
C TYR A 396 -4.81 -1.05 6.69
N TRP A 397 -4.86 -0.13 5.74
CA TRP A 397 -6.11 0.22 5.07
C TRP A 397 -5.88 0.88 3.72
N ASN A 398 -6.95 0.99 2.93
CA ASN A 398 -6.99 1.74 1.68
C ASN A 398 -7.91 2.97 1.86
N ALA A 399 -7.62 4.07 1.16
CA ALA A 399 -8.48 5.24 1.07
C ALA A 399 -9.55 5.14 -0.04
N ARG A 400 -10.69 5.84 0.11
CA ARG A 400 -11.66 6.04 -0.99
C ARG A 400 -11.59 7.47 -1.52
N GLY A 401 -11.15 7.62 -2.77
CA GLY A 401 -11.03 8.91 -3.45
C GLY A 401 -12.29 9.77 -3.39
N GLY A 402 -12.17 11.05 -3.06
CA GLY A 402 -13.28 12.01 -3.10
C GLY A 402 -14.47 11.67 -2.19
N SER A 403 -14.28 10.82 -1.16
CA SER A 403 -15.37 10.38 -0.30
C SER A 403 -15.78 11.43 0.74
N HIS A 404 -17.03 11.41 1.18
CA HIS A 404 -17.51 12.22 2.32
C HIS A 404 -17.07 11.67 3.69
N THR A 405 -16.48 10.47 3.72
CA THR A 405 -16.05 9.80 4.95
C THR A 405 -14.60 10.10 5.30
N ASP A 406 -13.69 9.99 4.34
CA ASP A 406 -12.25 10.20 4.53
C ASP A 406 -11.62 11.15 3.50
N GLY A 407 -12.34 11.50 2.43
CA GLY A 407 -11.85 12.39 1.38
C GLY A 407 -10.77 11.81 0.48
N GLY A 408 -10.45 10.52 0.61
CA GLY A 408 -9.39 9.86 -0.15
C GLY A 408 -7.98 10.21 0.31
N ALA A 409 -7.84 10.81 1.49
CA ALA A 409 -6.56 11.31 1.97
C ALA A 409 -6.32 11.04 3.46
N PHE A 410 -5.09 10.68 3.79
CA PHE A 410 -4.62 10.51 5.17
C PHE A 410 -3.33 11.28 5.40
N ILE A 411 -3.25 11.93 6.56
CA ILE A 411 -2.21 12.89 6.92
C ILE A 411 -1.58 12.44 8.23
N PHE A 412 -0.28 12.13 8.19
CA PHE A 412 0.54 11.87 9.36
C PHE A 412 1.27 13.17 9.74
N ASN A 413 0.92 13.73 10.90
CA ASN A 413 1.55 14.93 11.45
C ASN A 413 2.52 14.55 12.56
N LEU A 414 3.76 15.02 12.48
CA LEU A 414 4.77 14.89 13.51
C LEU A 414 4.97 16.26 14.16
N GLU A 415 4.58 16.37 15.42
CA GLU A 415 4.59 17.62 16.17
C GLU A 415 5.18 17.37 17.58
N PRO A 416 5.92 18.33 18.16
CA PRO A 416 6.41 18.19 19.52
C PRO A 416 5.23 18.20 20.51
N ASP A 417 5.24 17.26 21.43
CA ASP A 417 4.33 17.27 22.58
C ASP A 417 4.78 18.30 23.63
N ALA A 418 4.05 18.36 24.75
CA ALA A 418 4.37 19.29 25.84
C ALA A 418 5.77 19.08 26.46
N SER A 419 6.40 17.92 26.25
CA SER A 419 7.76 17.62 26.69
C SER A 419 8.82 17.93 25.63
N GLY A 420 8.40 18.30 24.41
CA GLY A 420 9.27 18.53 23.26
C GLY A 420 9.59 17.27 22.46
N LYS A 421 9.07 16.09 22.84
CA LYS A 421 9.24 14.86 22.06
C LYS A 421 8.27 14.86 20.89
N LEU A 422 8.73 14.51 19.69
CA LEU A 422 7.82 14.37 18.55
C LEU A 422 6.81 13.26 18.79
N LYS A 423 5.54 13.58 18.55
CA LYS A 423 4.42 12.66 18.55
C LYS A 423 3.72 12.70 17.19
N MET A 424 3.22 11.54 16.79
CA MET A 424 2.51 11.37 15.54
C MET A 424 1.01 11.29 15.76
N THR A 425 0.26 12.03 14.94
CA THR A 425 -1.17 11.85 14.76
C THR A 425 -1.47 11.50 13.31
N CYS A 426 -2.51 10.69 13.07
CA CYS A 426 -2.99 10.41 11.72
C CYS A 426 -4.45 10.83 11.60
N THR A 427 -4.76 11.70 10.63
CA THR A 427 -6.12 12.18 10.37
C THR A 427 -6.53 11.97 8.92
N ASP A 428 -7.83 11.90 8.66
CA ASP A 428 -8.40 12.00 7.32
C ASP A 428 -8.41 13.45 6.79
N LYS A 429 -8.95 13.66 5.57
CA LYS A 429 -9.11 14.99 4.95
C LYS A 429 -9.86 16.00 5.83
N PHE A 430 -10.80 15.54 6.65
CA PHE A 430 -11.68 16.36 7.47
C PHE A 430 -11.10 16.62 8.88
N GLY A 431 -9.92 16.09 9.17
CA GLY A 431 -9.26 16.21 10.48
C GLY A 431 -9.74 15.18 11.50
N SER A 432 -10.54 14.18 11.09
CA SER A 432 -10.94 13.10 12.01
C SER A 432 -9.78 12.14 12.22
N PRO A 433 -9.49 11.73 13.47
CA PRO A 433 -8.40 10.79 13.74
C PRO A 433 -8.71 9.40 13.19
N VAL A 434 -7.69 8.74 12.64
CA VAL A 434 -7.79 7.32 12.26
C VAL A 434 -7.90 6.48 13.52
N ASP A 435 -8.94 5.64 13.57
CA ASP A 435 -9.17 4.72 14.69
C ASP A 435 -8.05 3.68 14.76
N LEU A 436 -7.48 3.46 15.94
CA LEU A 436 -6.44 2.47 16.17
C LEU A 436 -6.92 1.47 17.22
N PRO A 437 -6.43 0.22 17.18
CA PRO A 437 -6.73 -0.76 18.22
C PRO A 437 -6.47 -0.19 19.62
N LYS A 438 -7.38 -0.40 20.56
CA LYS A 438 -7.31 0.22 21.90
C LYS A 438 -6.35 -0.49 22.87
N THR A 439 -5.66 -1.52 22.40
CA THR A 439 -4.77 -2.37 23.20
C THR A 439 -3.40 -1.72 23.39
N PHE A 440 -2.82 -1.90 24.57
CA PHE A 440 -1.62 -1.15 24.99
C PHE A 440 -0.46 -2.04 25.49
N GLU A 441 -0.68 -3.33 25.75
CA GLU A 441 0.41 -4.21 26.13
C GLU A 441 1.22 -4.59 24.89
N VAL A 442 2.52 -4.36 24.96
CA VAL A 442 3.50 -4.58 23.89
C VAL A 442 4.48 -5.68 24.27
N CYS A 443 4.93 -6.44 23.28
CA CYS A 443 5.99 -7.44 23.46
C CYS A 443 7.37 -6.76 23.47
N ASP A 444 8.23 -7.18 24.40
CA ASP A 444 9.65 -6.82 24.41
C ASP A 444 10.44 -7.77 23.48
N PHE A 445 10.69 -7.30 22.26
CA PHE A 445 11.41 -8.08 21.25
C PHE A 445 12.92 -8.23 21.51
N THR A 446 13.46 -7.68 22.61
CA THR A 446 14.87 -7.87 22.99
C THR A 446 15.12 -9.15 23.78
N LYS A 447 14.07 -9.72 24.39
CA LYS A 447 14.18 -10.94 25.19
C LYS A 447 14.28 -12.18 24.30
N THR A 448 15.12 -13.11 24.72
CA THR A 448 15.14 -14.48 24.17
C THR A 448 14.40 -15.40 25.14
N ILE A 449 13.32 -16.02 24.69
CA ILE A 449 12.48 -16.88 25.53
C ILE A 449 12.71 -18.36 25.21
N SER A 450 12.94 -19.16 26.25
CA SER A 450 13.06 -20.62 26.15
C SER A 450 11.74 -21.30 26.49
N ASN A 451 11.36 -22.33 25.72
CA ASN A 451 10.17 -23.14 25.99
C ASN A 451 10.29 -24.03 27.24
N SER A 452 11.50 -24.28 27.74
CA SER A 452 11.76 -25.16 28.89
C SER A 452 11.25 -24.59 30.22
N ALA A 453 10.82 -23.33 30.26
CA ALA A 453 10.37 -22.64 31.47
C ALA A 453 8.92 -22.97 31.89
N TYR A 454 8.11 -23.61 31.03
CA TYR A 454 6.67 -23.79 31.23
C TYR A 454 6.21 -25.27 31.11
N PRO A 455 6.50 -26.13 32.11
CA PRO A 455 6.24 -27.58 32.01
C PRO A 455 4.76 -27.97 31.95
N GLU A 456 3.86 -27.27 32.66
CA GLU A 456 2.42 -27.57 32.60
C GLU A 456 1.83 -27.21 31.23
N MET A 457 2.27 -26.10 30.62
CA MET A 457 1.88 -25.73 29.25
C MET A 457 2.28 -26.82 28.25
N GLN A 458 3.49 -27.37 28.37
CA GLN A 458 3.94 -28.46 27.49
C GLN A 458 3.05 -29.71 27.60
N LYS A 459 2.58 -30.02 28.80
CA LYS A 459 1.70 -31.17 29.07
C LYS A 459 0.30 -30.98 28.50
N ASP A 460 -0.28 -29.79 28.62
CA ASP A 460 -1.61 -29.51 28.07
C ASP A 460 -1.57 -29.40 26.55
N LEU A 461 -0.54 -28.76 26.00
CA LEU A 461 -0.31 -28.73 24.55
C LEU A 461 -0.10 -30.15 24.00
N LYS A 462 0.60 -31.04 24.74
CA LYS A 462 0.71 -32.45 24.37
C LYS A 462 -0.65 -33.11 24.22
N ARG A 463 -1.57 -32.87 25.16
CA ARG A 463 -2.94 -33.43 25.10
C ARG A 463 -3.68 -32.95 23.86
N ALA A 464 -3.50 -31.68 23.48
CA ALA A 464 -4.05 -31.15 22.24
C ALA A 464 -3.47 -31.85 21.01
N PHE A 465 -2.15 -32.03 20.93
CA PHE A 465 -1.49 -32.77 19.84
C PHE A 465 -1.88 -34.25 19.78
N ASP A 466 -2.08 -34.91 20.93
CA ASP A 466 -2.48 -36.32 20.99
C ASP A 466 -3.85 -36.56 20.34
N THR A 467 -4.67 -35.52 20.12
CA THR A 467 -5.94 -35.62 19.36
C THR A 467 -5.74 -35.68 17.84
N GLY A 468 -4.60 -35.21 17.33
CA GLY A 468 -4.34 -35.05 15.89
C GLY A 468 -5.12 -33.90 15.22
N MET A 469 -5.92 -33.13 15.96
CA MET A 469 -6.76 -32.06 15.44
C MET A 469 -6.13 -30.68 15.67
N ALA A 470 -5.87 -29.92 14.60
CA ALA A 470 -5.26 -28.59 14.69
C ALA A 470 -6.16 -27.58 15.42
N GLU A 471 -7.48 -27.75 15.33
CA GLU A 471 -8.47 -26.94 16.03
C GLU A 471 -8.31 -27.05 17.55
N LYS A 472 -7.88 -28.20 18.07
CA LYS A 472 -7.64 -28.37 19.52
C LYS A 472 -6.38 -27.67 19.98
N VAL A 473 -5.36 -27.59 19.14
CA VAL A 473 -4.17 -26.77 19.41
C VAL A 473 -4.54 -25.30 19.39
N PHE A 474 -5.30 -24.86 18.39
CA PHE A 474 -5.80 -23.49 18.29
C PHE A 474 -6.69 -23.10 19.47
N ASP A 475 -7.69 -23.91 19.82
CA ASP A 475 -8.60 -23.68 20.95
C ASP A 475 -7.82 -23.48 22.25
N TYR A 476 -6.88 -24.39 22.54
CA TYR A 476 -6.03 -24.29 23.73
C TYR A 476 -5.26 -22.97 23.80
N VAL A 477 -4.58 -22.58 22.70
CA VAL A 477 -3.80 -21.34 22.70
C VAL A 477 -4.72 -20.12 22.81
N ARG A 478 -5.78 -20.05 21.99
CA ARG A 478 -6.75 -18.95 21.95
C ARG A 478 -7.38 -18.70 23.32
N GLU A 479 -7.78 -19.75 24.03
CA GLU A 479 -8.46 -19.65 25.32
C GLU A 479 -7.54 -19.13 26.44
N ASN A 480 -6.23 -19.32 26.33
CA ASN A 480 -5.27 -18.90 27.34
C ASN A 480 -4.59 -17.54 27.03
N ILE A 481 -4.56 -17.08 25.78
CA ILE A 481 -4.01 -15.76 25.40
C ILE A 481 -4.48 -14.60 26.29
N PRO A 482 -5.77 -14.50 26.68
CA PRO A 482 -6.22 -13.42 27.56
C PRO A 482 -5.48 -13.37 28.91
N GLY A 483 -5.11 -14.53 29.45
CA GLY A 483 -4.45 -14.66 30.76
C GLY A 483 -2.93 -14.70 30.73
N TRP A 484 -2.33 -15.04 29.58
CA TRP A 484 -0.87 -15.12 29.43
C TRP A 484 -0.19 -13.76 29.31
N ASP A 485 1.11 -13.68 29.53
CA ASP A 485 1.93 -12.57 29.02
C ASP A 485 2.55 -12.91 27.65
N PHE A 486 3.30 -11.99 27.05
CA PHE A 486 3.97 -12.25 25.76
C PHE A 486 5.08 -13.30 25.86
N ASP A 487 5.71 -13.50 27.02
CA ASP A 487 6.77 -14.50 27.20
C ASP A 487 6.15 -15.91 27.15
N GLU A 488 5.00 -16.12 27.79
CA GLU A 488 4.20 -17.35 27.71
C GLU A 488 3.69 -17.63 26.30
N ILE A 489 3.22 -16.61 25.58
CA ILE A 489 2.75 -16.75 24.19
C ILE A 489 3.89 -17.13 23.25
N HIS A 490 5.06 -16.51 23.42
CA HIS A 490 6.25 -16.90 22.66
C HIS A 490 6.65 -18.34 22.99
N ALA A 491 6.59 -18.74 24.26
CA ALA A 491 6.92 -20.09 24.69
C ALA A 491 5.97 -21.14 24.09
N VAL A 492 4.65 -20.89 24.05
CA VAL A 492 3.70 -21.86 23.47
C VAL A 492 3.91 -22.02 21.97
N CYS A 493 4.13 -20.92 21.24
CA CYS A 493 4.38 -20.96 19.79
C CYS A 493 5.67 -21.74 19.48
N ARG A 494 6.76 -21.46 20.21
CA ARG A 494 8.02 -22.21 20.12
C ARG A 494 7.85 -23.69 20.46
N THR A 495 6.96 -24.00 21.42
CA THR A 495 6.65 -25.38 21.80
C THR A 495 5.90 -26.10 20.68
N ILE A 496 4.95 -25.46 20.00
CA ILE A 496 4.27 -26.00 18.81
C ILE A 496 5.30 -26.36 17.72
N VAL A 497 6.26 -25.47 17.44
CA VAL A 497 7.37 -25.74 16.50
C VAL A 497 8.28 -26.87 17.00
N THR A 498 8.41 -27.07 18.31
CA THR A 498 9.17 -28.19 18.85
C THR A 498 8.44 -29.52 18.63
N TYR A 499 7.12 -29.55 18.81
CA TYR A 499 6.30 -30.73 18.53
C TYR A 499 6.28 -31.10 17.04
N SER A 500 6.42 -30.12 16.14
CA SER A 500 6.43 -30.36 14.68
C SER A 500 7.64 -31.16 14.18
N LYS A 501 8.70 -31.30 15.01
CA LYS A 501 9.87 -32.15 14.73
C LYS A 501 9.53 -33.63 14.66
N ASP A 502 8.44 -34.07 15.31
CA ASP A 502 7.86 -35.38 15.06
C ASP A 502 6.98 -35.29 13.81
N VAL A 503 7.33 -36.05 12.77
CA VAL A 503 6.68 -36.01 11.44
C VAL A 503 5.16 -36.19 11.52
N LYS A 504 4.66 -36.94 12.51
CA LYS A 504 3.21 -37.15 12.69
C LYS A 504 2.45 -35.89 13.12
N ASN A 505 3.16 -34.92 13.72
CA ASN A 505 2.60 -33.69 14.27
C ASN A 505 2.81 -32.49 13.35
N THR A 506 3.65 -32.61 12.31
CA THR A 506 4.05 -31.47 11.47
C THR A 506 2.84 -30.76 10.86
N GLN A 507 1.89 -31.50 10.29
CA GLN A 507 0.68 -30.92 9.71
C GLN A 507 -0.18 -30.19 10.75
N THR A 508 -0.45 -30.85 11.89
CA THR A 508 -1.22 -30.26 13.01
C THR A 508 -0.57 -28.97 13.54
N ALA A 509 0.77 -28.92 13.59
CA ALA A 509 1.51 -27.74 14.03
C ALA A 509 1.41 -26.58 13.02
N ILE A 510 1.55 -26.88 11.71
CA ILE A 510 1.36 -25.88 10.64
C ILE A 510 -0.06 -25.31 10.73
N GLU A 511 -1.08 -26.16 10.66
CA GLU A 511 -2.48 -25.74 10.66
C GLU A 511 -2.87 -25.00 11.95
N GLY A 512 -2.39 -25.45 13.12
CA GLY A 512 -2.65 -24.79 14.40
C GLY A 512 -2.09 -23.36 14.48
N LEU A 513 -0.85 -23.16 14.01
CA LEU A 513 -0.25 -21.83 13.92
C LEU A 513 -0.90 -20.98 12.81
N THR A 514 -1.30 -21.59 11.70
CA THR A 514 -2.05 -20.92 10.63
C THR A 514 -3.40 -20.39 11.13
N PHE A 515 -4.14 -21.17 11.94
CA PHE A 515 -5.37 -20.67 12.57
C PHE A 515 -5.10 -19.48 13.51
N LEU A 516 -4.00 -19.48 14.25
CA LEU A 516 -3.59 -18.34 15.09
C LEU A 516 -3.21 -17.10 14.27
N ASN A 517 -2.70 -17.27 13.05
CA ASN A 517 -2.41 -16.19 12.11
C ASN A 517 -3.69 -15.61 11.48
N ASP A 518 -4.59 -16.49 11.04
CA ASP A 518 -5.71 -16.15 10.16
C ASP A 518 -6.95 -15.68 10.90
N LEU A 519 -7.35 -16.40 11.96
CA LEU A 519 -8.63 -16.17 12.61
C LEU A 519 -8.60 -14.97 13.56
N GLN A 520 -9.75 -14.34 13.73
CA GLN A 520 -9.96 -13.28 14.69
C GLN A 520 -10.40 -13.88 16.03
N TYR A 521 -9.79 -13.41 17.12
CA TYR A 521 -10.05 -13.88 18.47
C TYR A 521 -9.62 -12.81 19.48
N SER A 522 -10.17 -12.89 20.70
CA SER A 522 -9.86 -11.94 21.76
C SER A 522 -8.39 -11.99 22.14
N THR A 523 -7.76 -10.81 22.15
CA THR A 523 -6.36 -10.60 22.56
C THR A 523 -6.27 -9.92 23.94
N ALA A 524 -7.41 -9.61 24.56
CA ALA A 524 -7.53 -8.83 25.79
C ALA A 524 -6.72 -7.52 25.74
N SER A 525 -5.67 -7.38 26.55
CA SER A 525 -4.81 -6.18 26.60
C SER A 525 -3.73 -6.13 25.52
N LYS A 526 -3.47 -7.25 24.83
CA LYS A 526 -2.28 -7.46 24.00
C LYS A 526 -2.49 -6.88 22.61
N LYS A 527 -1.49 -6.18 22.11
CA LYS A 527 -1.50 -5.75 20.71
C LYS A 527 -1.49 -6.95 19.77
N ARG A 528 -2.47 -7.03 18.87
CA ARG A 528 -2.58 -8.10 17.86
C ARG A 528 -1.40 -8.13 16.91
N SER A 529 -0.85 -6.97 16.52
CA SER A 529 0.35 -6.87 15.67
C SER A 529 1.55 -7.61 16.26
N HIS A 530 1.80 -7.47 17.56
CA HIS A 530 2.87 -8.16 18.28
C HIS A 530 2.62 -9.67 18.36
N LEU A 531 1.37 -10.10 18.62
CA LEU A 531 0.99 -11.52 18.60
C LEU A 531 1.20 -12.15 17.22
N LEU A 532 0.73 -11.49 16.17
CA LEU A 532 0.91 -11.94 14.79
C LEU A 532 2.39 -12.02 14.42
N TYR A 533 3.22 -11.11 14.92
CA TYR A 533 4.66 -11.17 14.67
C TYR A 533 5.29 -12.44 15.27
N ILE A 534 4.98 -12.75 16.53
CA ILE A 534 5.44 -13.98 17.20
C ILE A 534 4.97 -15.22 16.42
N VAL A 535 3.69 -15.30 16.08
CA VAL A 535 3.11 -16.45 15.37
C VAL A 535 3.77 -16.62 13.99
N ARG A 536 3.94 -15.54 13.22
CA ARG A 536 4.54 -15.58 11.88
C ARG A 536 6.02 -15.93 11.91
N GLU A 537 6.77 -15.43 12.89
CA GLU A 537 8.17 -15.81 13.08
C GLU A 537 8.30 -17.32 13.39
N GLU A 538 7.43 -17.86 14.24
CA GLU A 538 7.44 -19.29 14.55
C GLU A 538 6.93 -20.16 13.38
N LEU A 539 5.96 -19.69 12.59
CA LEU A 539 5.58 -20.33 11.31
C LEU A 539 6.75 -20.37 10.32
N ASN A 540 7.43 -19.24 10.12
CA ASN A 540 8.60 -19.16 9.25
C ASN A 540 9.72 -20.08 9.74
N ASN A 541 9.96 -20.13 11.05
CA ASN A 541 10.92 -21.05 11.65
C ASN A 541 10.53 -22.51 11.42
N LEU A 542 9.24 -22.86 11.52
CA LEU A 542 8.75 -24.19 11.22
C LEU A 542 9.04 -24.55 9.77
N PHE A 543 8.63 -23.69 8.82
CA PHE A 543 8.83 -23.95 7.39
C PHE A 543 10.30 -24.09 7.02
N LYS A 544 11.18 -23.20 7.53
CA LYS A 544 12.64 -23.25 7.27
C LYS A 544 13.30 -24.56 7.73
N ASN A 545 12.74 -25.19 8.76
CA ASN A 545 13.25 -26.45 9.31
C ASN A 545 12.65 -27.71 8.65
N LEU A 546 11.78 -27.57 7.64
CA LEU A 546 11.27 -28.72 6.90
C LEU A 546 12.37 -29.36 6.02
N PRO A 547 12.34 -30.69 5.81
CA PRO A 547 13.38 -31.39 5.07
C PRO A 547 13.55 -30.87 3.64
N THR A 548 14.79 -30.68 3.18
CA THR A 548 15.11 -30.33 1.79
C THR A 548 15.18 -31.58 0.90
N PHE A 549 15.45 -31.40 -0.40
CA PHE A 549 15.69 -32.52 -1.32
C PHE A 549 17.00 -33.30 -1.05
N GLU A 550 17.91 -32.74 -0.24
CA GLU A 550 19.20 -33.35 0.12
C GLU A 550 19.14 -34.15 1.42
N ALA A 551 18.03 -34.09 2.15
CA ALA A 551 17.81 -34.84 3.38
C ALA A 551 18.02 -36.36 3.20
N GLU A 552 18.59 -37.02 4.21
CA GLU A 552 18.86 -38.46 4.16
C GLU A 552 17.55 -39.27 3.96
N LYS A 553 17.64 -40.42 3.29
CA LYS A 553 16.47 -41.29 3.00
C LYS A 553 15.68 -41.72 4.25
N THR A 554 16.28 -41.63 5.43
CA THR A 554 15.67 -41.91 6.74
C THR A 554 14.73 -40.79 7.22
N GLU A 555 14.75 -39.61 6.59
CA GLU A 555 13.78 -38.52 6.78
C GLU A 555 12.59 -38.63 5.80
N ALA A 556 11.97 -39.82 5.80
CA ALA A 556 10.73 -40.04 5.05
C ALA A 556 9.62 -39.15 5.65
N GLY A 557 8.99 -38.31 4.82
CA GLY A 557 7.99 -37.35 5.28
C GLY A 557 7.17 -36.78 4.13
N VAL A 558 6.16 -35.99 4.51
CA VAL A 558 5.14 -35.44 3.59
C VAL A 558 5.65 -34.21 2.81
N TYR A 559 6.58 -33.47 3.41
CA TYR A 559 7.01 -32.15 2.95
C TYR A 559 8.43 -32.17 2.36
N ARG A 560 8.65 -31.38 1.30
CA ARG A 560 9.98 -31.03 0.81
C ARG A 560 10.12 -29.53 0.65
N ARG A 561 11.12 -28.94 1.29
CA ARG A 561 11.46 -27.52 1.16
C ARG A 561 12.41 -27.29 -0.01
N ILE A 562 12.18 -26.20 -0.72
CA ILE A 562 13.07 -25.67 -1.76
C ILE A 562 13.16 -24.16 -1.64
N ASP A 563 14.32 -23.60 -1.99
CA ASP A 563 14.58 -22.17 -2.02
C ASP A 563 15.28 -21.78 -3.33
N PHE A 564 15.57 -20.49 -3.52
CA PHE A 564 16.21 -20.03 -4.75
C PHE A 564 17.54 -20.75 -5.00
N ALA A 565 18.39 -20.93 -3.99
CA ALA A 565 19.69 -21.56 -4.15
C ALA A 565 19.57 -23.05 -4.57
N THR A 566 18.59 -23.76 -4.01
CA THR A 566 18.39 -25.20 -4.23
C THR A 566 17.40 -25.52 -5.35
N ARG A 567 16.80 -24.52 -6.03
CA ARG A 567 15.76 -24.67 -7.06
C ARG A 567 16.05 -25.72 -8.13
N LYS A 568 17.32 -25.90 -8.50
CA LYS A 568 17.77 -26.87 -9.53
C LYS A 568 17.69 -28.34 -9.08
N THR A 569 17.47 -28.59 -7.79
CA THR A 569 17.28 -29.94 -7.23
C THR A 569 15.86 -30.48 -7.39
N LEU A 570 14.94 -29.64 -7.88
CA LEU A 570 13.53 -30.00 -8.06
C LEU A 570 13.37 -31.28 -8.89
N ARG A 571 12.62 -32.22 -8.33
CA ARG A 571 12.27 -33.51 -8.96
C ARG A 571 10.81 -33.87 -8.69
N ALA A 572 10.31 -34.89 -9.36
CA ALA A 572 9.01 -35.50 -9.05
C ALA A 572 8.97 -35.99 -7.59
N PRO A 573 7.80 -35.97 -6.92
CA PRO A 573 7.65 -36.48 -5.55
C PRO A 573 8.00 -37.98 -5.48
N LEU A 574 8.63 -38.40 -4.37
CA LEU A 574 9.04 -39.78 -4.11
C LEU A 574 8.39 -40.31 -2.83
N GLY A 575 7.94 -41.57 -2.86
CA GLY A 575 7.40 -42.23 -1.66
C GLY A 575 6.18 -41.51 -1.10
N GLY A 576 6.22 -41.12 0.18
CA GLY A 576 5.13 -40.44 0.90
C GLY A 576 5.11 -38.92 0.78
N GLU A 577 5.92 -38.34 -0.10
CA GLU A 577 5.95 -36.89 -0.34
C GLU A 577 4.71 -36.42 -1.10
N THR A 578 4.04 -35.38 -0.59
CA THR A 578 2.84 -34.82 -1.24
C THR A 578 2.88 -33.31 -1.38
N THR A 579 3.67 -32.61 -0.54
CA THR A 579 3.66 -31.15 -0.43
C THR A 579 5.03 -30.55 -0.69
N LEU A 580 5.11 -29.67 -1.68
CA LEU A 580 6.29 -28.85 -1.94
C LEU A 580 6.16 -27.54 -1.15
N VAL A 581 7.19 -27.19 -0.39
CA VAL A 581 7.27 -25.96 0.39
C VAL A 581 8.32 -25.06 -0.26
N ILE A 582 7.89 -23.95 -0.82
CA ILE A 582 8.73 -22.99 -1.53
C ILE A 582 9.00 -21.83 -0.58
N ASP A 583 10.26 -21.67 -0.20
CA ASP A 583 10.74 -20.44 0.42
C ASP A 583 10.84 -19.38 -0.67
N SER A 584 9.84 -18.51 -0.77
CA SER A 584 9.76 -17.50 -1.81
C SER A 584 10.75 -16.35 -1.57
N ASN A 585 11.43 -16.32 -0.41
CA ASN A 585 12.46 -15.34 -0.15
C ASN A 585 13.57 -15.40 -1.23
N VAL A 586 14.10 -14.24 -1.59
CA VAL A 586 15.16 -14.06 -2.62
C VAL A 586 14.73 -14.38 -4.07
N PHE A 587 13.64 -15.11 -4.31
CA PHE A 587 13.13 -15.29 -5.67
C PHE A 587 12.78 -13.92 -6.29
N PRO A 588 13.13 -13.70 -7.58
CA PRO A 588 12.69 -12.50 -8.27
C PRO A 588 11.15 -12.47 -8.34
N PRO A 589 10.52 -11.29 -8.27
CA PRO A 589 9.07 -11.18 -8.28
C PRO A 589 8.38 -11.78 -9.52
N GLU A 590 9.08 -11.80 -10.66
CA GLU A 590 8.59 -12.26 -11.96
C GLU A 590 9.74 -12.76 -12.85
N GLY A 591 9.42 -13.33 -14.02
CA GLY A 591 10.38 -13.89 -14.97
C GLY A 591 10.61 -15.40 -14.81
N ASP A 592 11.43 -15.98 -15.68
CA ASP A 592 11.58 -17.45 -15.80
C ASP A 592 12.21 -18.12 -14.56
N GLU A 593 12.89 -17.35 -13.72
CA GLU A 593 13.57 -17.82 -12.51
C GLU A 593 12.76 -17.49 -11.23
N CYS A 594 11.51 -17.02 -11.34
CA CYS A 594 10.65 -16.75 -10.19
C CYS A 594 10.06 -18.03 -9.57
N ASP A 595 9.48 -17.87 -8.38
CA ASP A 595 8.84 -18.96 -7.64
C ASP A 595 7.57 -19.48 -8.32
N ALA A 596 6.80 -18.63 -9.00
CA ALA A 596 5.66 -19.05 -9.80
C ALA A 596 6.08 -19.98 -10.95
N ALA A 597 7.18 -19.68 -11.64
CA ALA A 597 7.73 -20.56 -12.69
C ALA A 597 8.21 -21.91 -12.11
N LEU A 598 8.85 -21.89 -10.94
CA LEU A 598 9.23 -23.10 -10.21
C LEU A 598 8.00 -23.95 -9.82
N LEU A 599 6.92 -23.31 -9.38
CA LEU A 599 5.67 -23.97 -9.01
C LEU A 599 5.04 -24.67 -10.22
N VAL A 600 5.06 -24.04 -11.41
CA VAL A 600 4.61 -24.65 -12.66
C VAL A 600 5.44 -25.89 -13.00
N ASP A 601 6.78 -25.81 -12.94
CA ASP A 601 7.64 -26.98 -13.20
C ASP A 601 7.36 -28.11 -12.20
N ALA A 602 7.19 -27.77 -10.91
CA ALA A 602 6.85 -28.74 -9.89
C ALA A 602 5.50 -29.42 -10.16
N TYR A 603 4.49 -28.67 -10.58
CA TYR A 603 3.20 -29.23 -10.97
C TYR A 603 3.32 -30.20 -12.15
N ILE A 604 4.08 -29.85 -13.18
CA ILE A 604 4.36 -30.73 -14.34
C ILE A 604 5.05 -32.02 -13.87
N LYS A 605 5.95 -31.92 -12.89
CA LYS A 605 6.63 -33.08 -12.28
C LYS A 605 5.76 -33.91 -11.33
N GLY A 606 4.50 -33.53 -11.09
CA GLY A 606 3.53 -34.33 -10.33
C GLY A 606 3.20 -33.81 -8.93
N TRP A 607 3.77 -32.69 -8.49
CA TRP A 607 3.36 -32.07 -7.22
C TRP A 607 1.95 -31.49 -7.32
N ARG A 608 1.17 -31.59 -6.24
CA ARG A 608 -0.24 -31.12 -6.20
C ARG A 608 -0.57 -30.29 -4.97
N ARG A 609 0.26 -30.31 -3.92
CA ARG A 609 0.10 -29.43 -2.76
C ARG A 609 1.32 -28.53 -2.64
N PHE A 610 1.09 -27.25 -2.43
CA PHE A 610 2.12 -26.23 -2.39
C PHE A 610 1.93 -25.33 -1.18
N ILE A 611 3.02 -25.01 -0.51
CA ILE A 611 3.10 -23.92 0.46
C ILE A 611 4.15 -22.95 -0.07
N SER A 612 3.77 -21.70 -0.33
CA SER A 612 4.70 -20.62 -0.65
C SER A 612 4.75 -19.69 0.55
N TYR A 613 5.93 -19.47 1.14
CA TYR A 613 6.08 -18.69 2.37
C TYR A 613 7.21 -17.68 2.27
N ASP A 614 7.21 -16.72 3.22
CA ASP A 614 8.09 -15.54 3.22
C ASP A 614 7.94 -14.70 1.94
N CYS A 615 6.70 -14.64 1.41
CA CYS A 615 6.39 -13.82 0.25
C CYS A 615 6.60 -12.33 0.57
N SER A 616 7.25 -11.63 -0.36
CA SER A 616 7.62 -10.22 -0.28
C SER A 616 7.47 -9.53 -1.65
N GLY A 617 6.35 -9.77 -2.34
CA GLY A 617 6.01 -9.19 -3.64
C GLY A 617 6.06 -10.15 -4.82
N GLN A 618 6.26 -11.46 -4.61
CA GLN A 618 6.24 -12.45 -5.69
C GLN A 618 4.87 -12.48 -6.40
N ARG A 619 4.90 -12.34 -7.73
CA ARG A 619 3.71 -12.22 -8.58
C ARG A 619 3.35 -13.56 -9.20
N TYR A 620 2.12 -13.65 -9.71
CA TYR A 620 1.66 -14.77 -10.54
C TYR A 620 1.64 -16.15 -9.85
N ILE A 621 1.75 -16.24 -8.52
CA ILE A 621 1.63 -17.51 -7.80
C ILE A 621 0.31 -18.20 -8.16
N GLY A 622 0.37 -19.46 -8.60
CA GLY A 622 -0.78 -20.25 -9.06
C GLY A 622 -1.18 -20.03 -10.52
N CYS A 623 -0.49 -19.18 -11.27
CA CYS A 623 -0.73 -18.98 -12.71
C CYS A 623 -0.01 -20.05 -13.56
N GLY A 624 -0.45 -20.24 -14.80
CA GLY A 624 0.27 -21.05 -15.80
C GLY A 624 0.18 -22.56 -15.64
N LEU A 625 -0.65 -23.07 -14.71
CA LEU A 625 -0.82 -24.51 -14.46
C LEU A 625 -1.69 -25.23 -15.51
N GLY A 626 -2.31 -24.48 -16.43
CA GLY A 626 -3.19 -25.01 -17.46
C GLY A 626 -4.62 -25.31 -16.96
N PRO A 627 -5.46 -25.94 -17.80
CA PRO A 627 -6.82 -26.29 -17.44
C PRO A 627 -6.88 -27.50 -16.50
N ASP A 628 -8.05 -27.70 -15.89
CA ASP A 628 -8.42 -28.93 -15.16
C ASP A 628 -7.48 -29.29 -14.00
N THR A 629 -7.18 -28.28 -13.19
CA THR A 629 -6.28 -28.36 -12.02
C THR A 629 -7.00 -28.77 -10.72
N ASP A 630 -8.13 -29.46 -10.83
CA ASP A 630 -8.91 -29.93 -9.69
C ASP A 630 -8.05 -30.81 -8.76
N GLY A 631 -8.11 -30.53 -7.45
CA GLY A 631 -7.30 -31.21 -6.43
C GLY A 631 -5.91 -30.63 -6.18
N VAL A 632 -5.50 -29.59 -6.92
CA VAL A 632 -4.31 -28.79 -6.57
C VAL A 632 -4.67 -27.80 -5.45
N ILE A 633 -3.80 -27.68 -4.44
CA ILE A 633 -3.95 -26.73 -3.33
C ILE A 633 -2.67 -25.92 -3.18
N ILE A 634 -2.80 -24.60 -3.06
CA ILE A 634 -1.71 -23.66 -2.83
C ILE A 634 -2.04 -22.80 -1.62
N ASP A 635 -1.22 -22.90 -0.57
CA ASP A 635 -1.28 -22.04 0.61
C ASP A 635 -0.17 -20.98 0.52
N VAL A 636 -0.51 -19.70 0.65
CA VAL A 636 0.40 -18.56 0.44
C VAL A 636 0.53 -17.73 1.70
N TYR A 637 1.75 -17.58 2.21
CA TYR A 637 2.09 -16.88 3.45
C TYR A 637 3.03 -15.70 3.19
N GLY A 638 2.75 -14.57 3.83
CA GLY A 638 3.47 -13.32 3.61
C GLY A 638 2.72 -12.39 2.67
N SER A 639 3.41 -11.39 2.13
CA SER A 639 2.83 -10.39 1.24
C SER A 639 3.16 -10.75 -0.21
N SER A 640 2.32 -11.57 -0.84
CA SER A 640 2.41 -11.84 -2.29
C SER A 640 2.12 -10.58 -3.10
N GLY A 641 2.65 -10.49 -4.32
CA GLY A 641 2.41 -9.38 -5.25
C GLY A 641 1.15 -9.56 -6.10
N ASP A 642 1.01 -8.69 -7.10
CA ASP A 642 -0.11 -8.67 -8.05
C ASP A 642 -0.29 -9.99 -8.83
N TYR A 643 -1.49 -10.15 -9.40
CA TYR A 643 -1.87 -11.26 -10.31
C TYR A 643 -1.84 -12.67 -9.69
N LEU A 644 -1.77 -12.79 -8.36
CA LEU A 644 -1.92 -14.08 -7.70
C LEU A 644 -3.21 -14.77 -8.16
N GLY A 645 -3.13 -16.04 -8.53
CA GLY A 645 -4.28 -16.82 -8.96
C GLY A 645 -4.95 -16.32 -10.25
N SER A 646 -4.24 -15.61 -11.12
CA SER A 646 -4.77 -15.25 -12.44
C SER A 646 -4.93 -16.49 -13.33
N GLY A 647 -6.10 -16.62 -13.97
CA GLY A 647 -6.39 -17.67 -14.94
C GLY A 647 -6.52 -19.08 -14.38
N ILE A 648 -6.78 -19.26 -13.08
CA ILE A 648 -6.94 -20.60 -12.52
C ILE A 648 -8.19 -21.31 -13.04
N ASP A 649 -8.08 -22.63 -13.16
CA ASP A 649 -9.14 -23.52 -13.67
C ASP A 649 -9.17 -24.83 -12.86
N GLY A 650 -9.76 -24.80 -11.66
CA GLY A 650 -10.03 -25.98 -10.82
C GLY A 650 -9.35 -26.00 -9.44
N LEU A 651 -8.14 -25.44 -9.32
CA LEU A 651 -7.35 -25.47 -8.09
C LEU A 651 -7.95 -24.63 -6.95
N THR A 652 -7.44 -24.88 -5.74
CA THR A 652 -7.72 -24.07 -4.54
C THR A 652 -6.51 -23.24 -4.15
N ILE A 653 -6.68 -21.93 -3.97
CA ILE A 653 -5.67 -21.06 -3.34
C ILE A 653 -6.19 -20.51 -2.02
N ARG A 654 -5.33 -20.49 -1.00
CA ARG A 654 -5.56 -19.83 0.28
C ARG A 654 -4.46 -18.81 0.53
N VAL A 655 -4.85 -17.56 0.79
CA VAL A 655 -3.94 -16.46 1.13
C VAL A 655 -4.09 -16.16 2.61
N HIS A 656 -3.03 -16.42 3.38
CA HIS A 656 -2.97 -16.31 4.85
C HIS A 656 -2.64 -14.88 5.29
N GLY A 657 -3.48 -13.93 4.87
CA GLY A 657 -3.32 -12.49 5.07
C GLY A 657 -4.02 -11.67 3.99
N ASN A 658 -3.52 -10.47 3.73
CA ASN A 658 -4.02 -9.61 2.66
C ASN A 658 -3.46 -10.04 1.31
N ALA A 659 -4.23 -9.81 0.24
CA ALA A 659 -3.79 -9.98 -1.13
C ALA A 659 -3.77 -8.63 -1.86
N GLN A 660 -2.85 -8.49 -2.82
CA GLN A 660 -2.66 -7.25 -3.59
C GLN A 660 -3.64 -7.17 -4.77
N ASP A 661 -3.31 -6.32 -5.74
CA ASP A 661 -4.15 -6.01 -6.88
C ASP A 661 -4.24 -7.18 -7.87
N GLN A 662 -5.29 -7.16 -8.70
CA GLN A 662 -5.50 -8.11 -9.79
C GLN A 662 -5.55 -9.58 -9.35
N LEU A 663 -5.76 -9.82 -8.05
CA LEU A 663 -6.01 -11.14 -7.48
C LEU A 663 -7.15 -11.82 -8.24
N GLY A 664 -6.90 -13.03 -8.72
CA GLY A 664 -7.95 -13.84 -9.35
C GLY A 664 -8.48 -13.27 -10.67
N GLN A 665 -7.66 -12.52 -11.40
CA GLN A 665 -8.03 -12.09 -12.75
C GLN A 665 -8.38 -13.31 -13.62
N ILE A 666 -9.43 -13.19 -14.44
CA ILE A 666 -9.89 -14.20 -15.40
C ILE A 666 -10.06 -15.64 -14.84
N ILE A 667 -10.30 -15.81 -13.53
CA ILE A 667 -10.58 -17.12 -12.93
C ILE A 667 -11.74 -17.79 -13.66
N LYS A 668 -11.58 -19.07 -14.01
CA LYS A 668 -12.62 -19.86 -14.68
C LYS A 668 -13.47 -20.69 -13.70
N ARG A 669 -12.82 -21.44 -12.81
CA ARG A 669 -13.44 -22.24 -11.74
C ARG A 669 -12.38 -22.58 -10.69
N GLY A 670 -12.81 -23.15 -9.56
CA GLY A 670 -11.93 -23.46 -8.43
C GLY A 670 -12.33 -22.65 -7.19
N LYS A 671 -11.47 -22.64 -6.18
CA LYS A 671 -11.72 -21.97 -4.90
C LYS A 671 -10.61 -20.99 -4.54
N LEU A 672 -10.97 -19.79 -4.12
CA LEU A 672 -10.01 -18.79 -3.62
C LEU A 672 -10.47 -18.29 -2.24
N VAL A 673 -9.59 -18.35 -1.25
CA VAL A 673 -9.88 -17.90 0.12
C VAL A 673 -8.81 -16.90 0.55
N VAL A 674 -9.23 -15.76 1.07
CA VAL A 674 -8.34 -14.70 1.57
C VAL A 674 -8.71 -14.36 3.01
N TYR A 675 -7.76 -14.55 3.93
CA TYR A 675 -7.91 -14.28 5.36
C TYR A 675 -7.59 -12.81 5.72
N GLY A 676 -7.88 -11.89 4.81
CA GLY A 676 -7.57 -10.46 4.92
C GLY A 676 -8.31 -9.65 3.85
N ASP A 677 -7.79 -8.45 3.58
CA ASP A 677 -8.30 -7.54 2.54
C ASP A 677 -7.74 -7.89 1.15
N VAL A 678 -8.44 -7.46 0.09
CA VAL A 678 -8.00 -7.59 -1.31
C VAL A 678 -7.86 -6.24 -2.01
N GLY A 679 -6.85 -6.14 -2.87
CA GLY A 679 -6.51 -4.92 -3.61
C GLY A 679 -7.43 -4.58 -4.79
N GLN A 680 -6.96 -3.65 -5.61
CA GLN A 680 -7.69 -3.09 -6.76
C GLN A 680 -7.97 -4.16 -7.82
N THR A 681 -9.10 -4.03 -8.53
CA THR A 681 -9.46 -4.88 -9.69
C THR A 681 -9.45 -6.38 -9.39
N PHE A 682 -9.72 -6.75 -8.14
CA PHE A 682 -9.95 -8.13 -7.72
C PHE A 682 -10.98 -8.81 -8.64
N MET A 683 -10.65 -10.01 -9.13
CA MET A 683 -11.45 -10.77 -10.09
C MET A 683 -11.78 -10.05 -11.39
N TYR A 684 -10.89 -9.18 -11.89
CA TYR A 684 -11.03 -8.59 -13.23
C TYR A 684 -11.32 -9.67 -14.29
N GLY A 685 -12.42 -9.54 -15.02
CA GLY A 685 -12.74 -10.40 -16.15
C GLY A 685 -13.04 -11.86 -15.80
N ALA A 686 -13.29 -12.20 -14.52
CA ALA A 686 -13.55 -13.57 -14.09
C ALA A 686 -14.74 -14.21 -14.82
N LYS A 687 -14.68 -15.53 -15.00
CA LYS A 687 -15.72 -16.37 -15.64
C LYS A 687 -16.51 -17.22 -14.64
N GLY A 688 -15.93 -17.44 -13.45
CA GLY A 688 -16.49 -18.32 -12.42
C GLY A 688 -15.66 -18.35 -11.14
N GLY A 689 -15.79 -19.44 -10.39
CA GLY A 689 -15.06 -19.68 -9.13
C GLY A 689 -15.89 -19.41 -7.88
N GLU A 690 -15.54 -20.11 -6.80
CA GLU A 690 -16.05 -19.87 -5.45
C GLU A 690 -15.00 -19.07 -4.66
N VAL A 691 -15.33 -17.84 -4.25
CA VAL A 691 -14.35 -16.94 -3.65
C VAL A 691 -14.84 -16.36 -2.34
N TYR A 692 -13.98 -16.39 -1.32
CA TYR A 692 -14.30 -16.01 0.05
C TYR A 692 -13.26 -15.03 0.58
N ILE A 693 -13.71 -13.83 0.95
CA ILE A 693 -12.86 -12.74 1.45
C ILE A 693 -13.28 -12.40 2.88
N MET A 694 -12.36 -12.53 3.83
CA MET A 694 -12.62 -12.21 5.24
C MET A 694 -12.71 -10.70 5.49
N GLY A 695 -11.94 -9.89 4.76
CA GLY A 695 -11.89 -8.43 4.88
C GLY A 695 -12.68 -7.70 3.80
N ASN A 696 -12.15 -6.54 3.42
CA ASN A 696 -12.69 -5.64 2.41
C ASN A 696 -12.09 -5.90 1.03
N ALA A 697 -12.76 -5.42 0.00
CA ALA A 697 -12.21 -5.22 -1.34
C ALA A 697 -12.00 -3.73 -1.61
N ALA A 698 -10.90 -3.39 -2.29
CA ALA A 698 -10.63 -2.02 -2.71
C ALA A 698 -11.54 -1.57 -3.88
N GLY A 699 -11.01 -0.84 -4.86
CA GLY A 699 -11.78 -0.35 -6.01
C GLY A 699 -11.98 -1.40 -7.12
N ARG A 700 -13.12 -1.30 -7.82
CA ARG A 700 -13.47 -2.08 -9.02
C ARG A 700 -13.44 -3.61 -8.88
N PRO A 701 -13.89 -4.19 -7.76
CA PRO A 701 -13.97 -5.64 -7.65
C PRO A 701 -15.00 -6.20 -8.65
N LEU A 702 -14.65 -7.31 -9.28
CA LEU A 702 -15.41 -8.03 -10.31
C LEU A 702 -15.66 -7.25 -11.62
N ILE A 703 -14.89 -6.20 -11.90
CA ILE A 703 -15.04 -5.48 -13.17
C ILE A 703 -14.94 -6.44 -14.37
N ASN A 704 -15.85 -6.30 -15.35
CA ASN A 704 -15.94 -7.14 -16.56
C ASN A 704 -16.13 -8.66 -16.29
N SER A 705 -16.52 -9.05 -15.07
CA SER A 705 -16.80 -10.46 -14.78
C SER A 705 -18.07 -10.94 -15.46
N VAL A 706 -18.05 -12.20 -15.90
CA VAL A 706 -19.12 -12.86 -16.66
C VAL A 706 -19.34 -14.29 -16.15
N GLY A 707 -20.39 -14.96 -16.62
CA GLY A 707 -20.59 -16.38 -16.31
C GLY A 707 -21.10 -16.59 -14.88
N HIS A 708 -20.39 -17.40 -14.10
CA HIS A 708 -20.91 -17.94 -12.83
C HIS A 708 -20.00 -17.70 -11.59
N PRO A 709 -19.43 -16.49 -11.38
CA PRO A 709 -18.68 -16.20 -10.16
C PRO A 709 -19.59 -16.24 -8.93
N ARG A 710 -19.11 -16.82 -7.83
CA ARG A 710 -19.82 -16.93 -6.55
C ARG A 710 -18.91 -16.35 -5.47
N VAL A 711 -19.16 -15.09 -5.08
CA VAL A 711 -18.20 -14.32 -4.27
C VAL A 711 -18.81 -13.85 -2.97
N ILE A 712 -18.14 -14.11 -1.85
CA ILE A 712 -18.54 -13.66 -0.51
C ILE A 712 -17.48 -12.68 0.00
N ILE A 713 -17.89 -11.45 0.28
CA ILE A 713 -17.06 -10.41 0.87
C ILE A 713 -17.64 -10.07 2.23
N ASN A 714 -16.89 -10.36 3.30
CA ASN A 714 -17.40 -10.15 4.65
C ASN A 714 -17.37 -8.69 5.08
N GLY A 715 -16.32 -7.96 4.67
CA GLY A 715 -16.23 -6.51 4.81
C GLY A 715 -17.12 -5.79 3.81
N THR A 716 -16.56 -4.77 3.17
CA THR A 716 -17.23 -4.02 2.10
C THR A 716 -16.37 -3.91 0.84
N ALA A 717 -16.91 -3.31 -0.21
CA ALA A 717 -16.16 -2.86 -1.38
C ALA A 717 -16.07 -1.32 -1.34
N LEU A 718 -14.89 -0.76 -1.62
CA LEU A 718 -14.71 0.69 -1.49
C LEU A 718 -15.43 1.46 -2.58
N ASP A 719 -15.35 1.02 -3.83
CA ASP A 719 -16.06 1.67 -4.95
C ASP A 719 -16.18 0.77 -6.19
N PHE A 720 -17.11 1.09 -7.10
CA PHE A 720 -17.32 0.41 -8.40
C PHE A 720 -17.54 -1.12 -8.32
N LEU A 721 -18.26 -1.60 -7.30
CA LEU A 721 -18.56 -3.02 -7.18
C LEU A 721 -19.36 -3.52 -8.40
N ALA A 722 -18.82 -4.55 -9.06
CA ALA A 722 -19.44 -5.24 -10.19
C ALA A 722 -19.72 -4.33 -11.40
N GLU A 723 -18.80 -3.42 -11.72
CA GLU A 723 -18.81 -2.67 -12.98
C GLU A 723 -18.72 -3.60 -14.19
N SER A 724 -19.57 -3.41 -15.19
CA SER A 724 -19.69 -4.24 -16.39
C SER A 724 -19.89 -5.73 -16.07
N PHE A 725 -20.67 -6.03 -15.03
CA PHE A 725 -20.99 -7.41 -14.63
C PHE A 725 -22.01 -8.04 -15.57
N MET A 726 -21.62 -9.13 -16.24
CA MET A 726 -22.44 -9.81 -17.26
C MET A 726 -22.63 -11.27 -16.87
N ALA A 727 -23.02 -11.51 -15.62
CA ALA A 727 -23.05 -12.83 -15.02
C ALA A 727 -24.40 -13.57 -15.16
N GLY A 728 -25.29 -13.18 -16.07
CA GLY A 728 -26.56 -13.91 -16.30
C GLY A 728 -27.51 -13.95 -15.08
N ASP A 729 -28.47 -14.87 -15.06
CA ASP A 729 -29.41 -15.00 -13.93
C ASP A 729 -28.86 -15.96 -12.86
N PRO A 730 -28.66 -15.53 -11.60
CA PRO A 730 -28.15 -16.38 -10.52
C PRO A 730 -28.90 -17.69 -10.30
N HIS A 731 -30.22 -17.69 -10.52
CA HIS A 731 -31.10 -18.87 -10.37
C HIS A 731 -30.98 -19.86 -11.52
N ASN A 732 -30.42 -19.43 -12.64
CA ASN A 732 -30.16 -20.24 -13.83
C ASN A 732 -28.65 -20.39 -14.09
N GLY A 733 -27.87 -20.49 -13.01
CA GLY A 733 -26.43 -20.76 -13.07
C GLY A 733 -25.55 -19.51 -13.25
N GLY A 734 -26.13 -18.32 -13.31
CA GLY A 734 -25.40 -17.04 -13.34
C GLY A 734 -24.69 -16.71 -12.02
N GLY A 735 -23.84 -15.68 -12.04
CA GLY A 735 -23.00 -15.28 -10.90
C GLY A 735 -23.67 -14.29 -9.93
N PHE A 736 -23.18 -14.27 -8.70
CA PHE A 736 -23.59 -13.30 -7.67
C PHE A 736 -22.43 -12.91 -6.75
N VAL A 737 -22.67 -11.83 -5.99
CA VAL A 737 -21.84 -11.40 -4.87
C VAL A 737 -22.69 -11.31 -3.61
N VAL A 738 -22.17 -11.74 -2.45
CA VAL A 738 -22.73 -11.42 -1.13
C VAL A 738 -21.79 -10.44 -0.43
N LEU A 739 -22.35 -9.34 0.06
CA LEU A 739 -21.65 -8.32 0.83
C LEU A 739 -22.21 -8.32 2.26
N ASN A 740 -21.46 -8.89 3.21
CA ASN A 740 -21.92 -8.99 4.60
C ASN A 740 -21.73 -7.70 5.38
N SER A 741 -20.88 -6.77 4.93
CA SER A 741 -20.79 -5.42 5.50
C SER A 741 -20.53 -5.39 7.01
N ILE A 742 -19.60 -6.22 7.47
CA ILE A 742 -19.16 -6.30 8.87
C ILE A 742 -17.69 -5.93 9.04
N ARG A 743 -17.28 -5.69 10.28
CA ARG A 743 -15.88 -5.63 10.71
C ARG A 743 -15.69 -6.40 12.01
N PHE A 744 -14.48 -6.86 12.26
CA PHE A 744 -14.12 -7.39 13.57
C PHE A 744 -13.74 -6.24 14.52
N ASP A 745 -14.17 -6.33 15.77
CA ASP A 745 -13.68 -5.49 16.86
C ASP A 745 -12.39 -6.07 17.48
N ASP A 746 -11.80 -5.33 18.43
CA ASP A 746 -10.57 -5.72 19.13
C ASP A 746 -10.70 -7.05 19.93
N ALA A 747 -11.94 -7.48 20.22
CA ALA A 747 -12.23 -8.75 20.88
C ALA A 747 -12.42 -9.91 19.89
N GLY A 748 -12.30 -9.64 18.59
CA GLY A 748 -12.52 -10.62 17.51
C GLY A 748 -13.99 -10.91 17.24
N LYS A 749 -14.91 -10.07 17.72
CA LYS A 749 -16.35 -10.21 17.45
C LYS A 749 -16.75 -9.38 16.24
N ILE A 750 -17.70 -9.88 15.46
CA ILE A 750 -18.24 -9.12 14.32
C ILE A 750 -19.15 -7.97 14.79
N SER A 751 -19.06 -6.84 14.09
CA SER A 751 -19.94 -5.69 14.24
C SER A 751 -20.33 -5.15 12.86
N PRO A 752 -21.56 -4.63 12.68
CA PRO A 752 -21.98 -4.07 11.41
C PRO A 752 -21.20 -2.80 11.07
N LEU A 753 -20.93 -2.58 9.78
CA LEU A 753 -20.46 -1.29 9.28
C LEU A 753 -21.61 -0.27 9.34
N ALA A 754 -21.26 0.98 9.70
CA ALA A 754 -22.23 2.07 9.74
C ALA A 754 -22.84 2.38 8.37
N ILE A 755 -22.04 2.19 7.31
CA ILE A 755 -22.47 2.31 5.91
C ILE A 755 -22.14 0.98 5.23
N PRO A 756 -23.15 0.13 4.93
CA PRO A 756 -22.89 -1.23 4.45
C PRO A 756 -22.06 -1.30 3.16
N TYR A 757 -22.38 -0.42 2.21
CA TYR A 757 -21.57 -0.15 1.03
C TYR A 757 -21.27 1.35 1.01
N PRO A 758 -20.00 1.78 1.19
CA PRO A 758 -19.68 3.19 1.23
C PRO A 758 -19.61 3.80 -0.17
N GLY A 759 -19.23 3.02 -1.19
CA GLY A 759 -18.94 3.49 -2.54
C GLY A 759 -20.13 3.95 -3.37
N SER A 760 -19.84 4.12 -4.66
CA SER A 760 -20.74 4.55 -5.73
C SER A 760 -20.74 3.53 -6.88
N ASN A 761 -21.47 3.83 -7.96
CA ASN A 761 -21.37 3.15 -9.25
C ASN A 761 -21.55 1.62 -9.23
N VAL A 762 -22.32 1.07 -8.28
CA VAL A 762 -22.66 -0.36 -8.27
C VAL A 762 -23.36 -0.72 -9.57
N PHE A 763 -22.92 -1.79 -10.22
CA PHE A 763 -23.48 -2.28 -11.49
C PHE A 763 -23.43 -1.30 -12.67
N SER A 764 -22.54 -0.30 -12.64
CA SER A 764 -22.30 0.53 -13.83
C SER A 764 -22.05 -0.36 -15.05
N LEU A 765 -22.84 -0.20 -16.12
CA LEU A 765 -22.78 -1.01 -17.35
C LEU A 765 -23.06 -2.52 -17.19
N ALA A 766 -23.59 -2.98 -16.05
CA ALA A 766 -23.92 -4.38 -15.84
C ALA A 766 -25.16 -4.81 -16.66
N SER A 767 -25.15 -6.07 -17.10
CA SER A 767 -26.25 -6.69 -17.88
C SER A 767 -26.79 -7.98 -17.27
N GLY A 768 -26.13 -8.53 -16.24
CA GLY A 768 -26.61 -9.69 -15.50
C GLY A 768 -25.96 -9.82 -14.13
N GLY A 769 -26.42 -10.79 -13.35
CA GLY A 769 -25.98 -11.13 -12.00
C GLY A 769 -26.84 -10.49 -10.90
N ALA A 770 -26.48 -10.79 -9.65
CA ALA A 770 -27.08 -10.14 -8.48
C ALA A 770 -26.03 -9.85 -7.40
N ILE A 771 -26.31 -8.85 -6.57
CA ILE A 771 -25.59 -8.59 -5.32
C ILE A 771 -26.58 -8.73 -4.17
N TYR A 772 -26.19 -9.44 -3.11
CA TYR A 772 -26.94 -9.56 -1.87
C TYR A 772 -26.22 -8.77 -0.78
N ILE A 773 -26.76 -7.63 -0.41
CA ILE A 773 -26.14 -6.70 0.56
C ILE A 773 -26.84 -6.87 1.90
N ARG A 774 -26.07 -7.08 2.96
CA ARG A 774 -26.56 -7.02 4.34
C ARG A 774 -26.85 -5.56 4.72
N ASP A 775 -28.10 -5.15 4.59
CA ASP A 775 -28.56 -3.77 4.81
C ASP A 775 -29.90 -3.75 5.57
N PRO A 776 -29.91 -4.19 6.84
CA PRO A 776 -31.15 -4.35 7.61
C PRO A 776 -31.90 -3.03 7.84
N ASN A 777 -31.15 -1.92 7.89
CA ASN A 777 -31.68 -0.58 8.15
C ASN A 777 -31.96 0.22 6.87
N LYS A 778 -31.81 -0.40 5.68
CA LYS A 778 -32.03 0.23 4.37
C LYS A 778 -31.22 1.53 4.20
N ILE A 779 -29.98 1.51 4.67
CA ILE A 779 -29.02 2.62 4.60
C ILE A 779 -28.56 2.83 3.15
N CYS A 780 -28.41 1.76 2.37
CA CYS A 780 -28.01 1.88 0.97
C CYS A 780 -29.14 2.50 0.12
N VAL A 781 -28.76 3.45 -0.74
CA VAL A 781 -29.70 4.26 -1.54
C VAL A 781 -29.43 4.15 -3.04
N ASP A 782 -30.44 4.49 -3.85
CA ASP A 782 -30.36 4.40 -5.32
C ASP A 782 -29.23 5.23 -5.92
N GLY A 783 -28.83 6.34 -5.29
CA GLY A 783 -27.70 7.17 -5.74
C GLY A 783 -26.33 6.47 -5.72
N GLN A 784 -26.23 5.30 -5.10
CA GLN A 784 -25.02 4.46 -5.12
C GLN A 784 -25.02 3.48 -6.30
N LEU A 785 -26.16 3.29 -6.96
CA LEU A 785 -26.33 2.40 -8.08
C LEU A 785 -26.15 3.17 -9.39
N ASN A 786 -25.55 2.52 -10.38
CA ASN A 786 -25.48 3.03 -11.74
C ASN A 786 -26.02 1.96 -12.69
N GLY A 787 -27.33 1.97 -12.96
CA GLY A 787 -27.98 0.93 -13.77
C GLY A 787 -28.45 -0.30 -12.98
N GLY A 788 -28.37 -0.28 -11.65
CA GLY A 788 -28.97 -1.29 -10.76
C GLY A 788 -30.29 -0.83 -10.12
N VAL A 789 -31.04 -1.77 -9.53
CA VAL A 789 -32.21 -1.51 -8.69
C VAL A 789 -32.24 -2.45 -7.48
N PHE A 790 -32.77 -1.97 -6.35
CA PHE A 790 -33.03 -2.81 -5.19
C PHE A 790 -34.34 -3.60 -5.36
N LEU A 791 -34.29 -4.87 -5.01
CA LEU A 791 -35.42 -5.78 -4.89
C LEU A 791 -35.44 -6.42 -3.49
N PRO A 792 -36.61 -6.83 -2.99
CA PRO A 792 -36.69 -7.66 -1.80
C PRO A 792 -35.95 -8.99 -2.02
N MET A 793 -35.36 -9.50 -0.95
CA MET A 793 -34.85 -10.87 -0.91
C MET A 793 -36.01 -11.86 -0.91
N THR A 794 -35.88 -12.95 -1.67
CA THR A 794 -36.86 -14.06 -1.68
C THR A 794 -36.31 -15.30 -0.99
N ASN A 795 -37.17 -16.26 -0.66
CA ASN A 795 -36.72 -17.56 -0.11
C ASN A 795 -35.78 -18.30 -1.07
N ALA A 796 -36.06 -18.25 -2.37
CA ALA A 796 -35.19 -18.85 -3.39
C ALA A 796 -33.81 -18.17 -3.42
N ASP A 797 -33.75 -16.85 -3.24
CA ASP A 797 -32.48 -16.13 -3.13
C ASP A 797 -31.68 -16.56 -1.89
N TRP A 798 -32.37 -16.77 -0.75
CA TRP A 798 -31.72 -17.26 0.46
C TRP A 798 -31.19 -18.69 0.29
N GLU A 799 -32.01 -19.60 -0.23
CA GLU A 799 -31.61 -20.98 -0.54
C GLU A 799 -30.41 -21.04 -1.49
N LEU A 800 -30.31 -20.07 -2.43
CA LEU A 800 -29.19 -19.95 -3.35
C LEU A 800 -27.87 -19.58 -2.65
N ILE A 801 -27.89 -18.64 -1.70
CA ILE A 801 -26.66 -18.14 -1.08
C ILE A 801 -26.27 -18.87 0.21
N LEU A 802 -27.21 -19.55 0.87
CA LEU A 802 -27.00 -20.22 2.15
C LEU A 802 -25.80 -21.18 2.16
N PRO A 803 -25.60 -22.08 1.17
CA PRO A 803 -24.45 -22.99 1.17
C PRO A 803 -23.09 -22.26 1.15
N TYR A 804 -23.03 -21.08 0.54
CA TYR A 804 -21.82 -20.26 0.50
C TYR A 804 -21.60 -19.52 1.82
N LEU A 805 -22.67 -19.15 2.52
CA LEU A 805 -22.57 -18.62 3.89
C LEU A 805 -22.16 -19.69 4.89
N GLU A 806 -22.57 -20.95 4.71
CA GLU A 806 -22.12 -22.08 5.53
C GLU A 806 -20.63 -22.37 5.33
N GLU A 807 -20.14 -22.34 4.08
CA GLU A 807 -18.71 -22.46 3.80
C GLU A 807 -17.93 -21.26 4.35
N ASN A 808 -18.49 -20.05 4.26
CA ASN A 808 -17.92 -18.84 4.86
C ASN A 808 -17.80 -18.95 6.39
N GLU A 809 -18.83 -19.50 7.05
CA GLU A 809 -18.80 -19.81 8.49
C GLU A 809 -17.71 -20.83 8.81
N ARG A 810 -17.58 -21.89 8.00
CA ARG A 810 -16.53 -22.90 8.18
C ARG A 810 -15.12 -22.32 8.03
N LEU A 811 -14.93 -21.39 7.10
CA LEU A 811 -13.63 -20.79 6.79
C LEU A 811 -13.21 -19.73 7.80
N PHE A 812 -14.12 -18.84 8.20
CA PHE A 812 -13.79 -17.64 8.98
C PHE A 812 -14.39 -17.61 10.39
N GLY A 813 -15.25 -18.58 10.74
CA GLY A 813 -15.94 -18.62 12.04
C GLY A 813 -17.07 -17.60 12.18
N ILE A 814 -17.45 -16.92 11.10
CA ILE A 814 -18.53 -15.91 11.09
C ILE A 814 -19.88 -16.64 11.06
N LYS A 815 -20.60 -16.66 12.18
CA LYS A 815 -21.84 -17.43 12.30
C LYS A 815 -22.96 -16.81 11.48
N ILE A 816 -23.73 -17.65 10.79
CA ILE A 816 -24.92 -17.18 10.04
C ILE A 816 -25.92 -16.50 10.99
N ASP A 817 -26.14 -17.04 12.18
CA ASP A 817 -27.00 -16.43 13.20
C ASP A 817 -26.52 -15.04 13.62
N GLU A 818 -25.20 -14.81 13.70
CA GLU A 818 -24.65 -13.49 13.99
C GLU A 818 -24.87 -12.52 12.83
N LEU A 819 -24.73 -12.99 11.58
CA LEU A 819 -25.07 -12.18 10.40
C LEU A 819 -26.55 -11.80 10.39
N LEU A 820 -27.44 -12.71 10.77
CA LEU A 820 -28.89 -12.47 10.84
C LEU A 820 -29.31 -11.69 12.08
N THR A 821 -28.42 -11.50 13.06
CA THR A 821 -28.73 -10.74 14.27
C THR A 821 -28.71 -9.24 14.01
N VAL A 822 -29.84 -8.58 14.27
CA VAL A 822 -30.03 -7.13 14.20
C VAL A 822 -30.56 -6.66 15.55
N ASP A 823 -29.94 -5.65 16.14
CA ASP A 823 -30.29 -5.11 17.46
C ASP A 823 -30.41 -6.19 18.57
N GLY A 824 -29.57 -7.23 18.48
CA GLY A 824 -29.52 -8.33 19.45
C GLY A 824 -30.58 -9.42 19.25
N GLN A 825 -31.37 -9.38 18.18
CA GLN A 825 -32.35 -10.42 17.83
C GLN A 825 -32.07 -11.01 16.45
N VAL A 826 -32.12 -12.34 16.34
CA VAL A 826 -32.04 -13.03 15.06
C VAL A 826 -33.27 -12.68 14.23
N SER A 827 -33.05 -12.13 13.05
CA SER A 827 -34.08 -11.70 12.12
C SER A 827 -34.15 -12.64 10.91
N ALA A 828 -35.31 -12.67 10.25
CA ALA A 828 -35.46 -13.44 9.01
C ALA A 828 -34.57 -12.83 7.89
N PRO A 829 -33.97 -13.65 7.01
CA PRO A 829 -33.02 -13.18 5.99
C PRO A 829 -33.55 -12.03 5.12
N GLU A 830 -34.85 -12.02 4.81
CA GLU A 830 -35.51 -11.00 4.00
C GLU A 830 -35.60 -9.62 4.66
N ASN A 831 -35.41 -9.55 5.97
CA ASN A 831 -35.32 -8.31 6.73
C ASN A 831 -33.87 -7.84 6.91
N VAL A 832 -32.89 -8.69 6.57
CA VAL A 832 -31.46 -8.44 6.79
C VAL A 832 -30.74 -8.14 5.48
N TYR A 833 -31.07 -8.87 4.43
CA TYR A 833 -30.44 -8.74 3.11
C TYR A 833 -31.37 -8.08 2.10
N ARG A 834 -30.77 -7.28 1.23
CA ARG A 834 -31.42 -6.71 0.05
C ARG A 834 -30.74 -7.23 -1.20
N LYS A 835 -31.54 -7.49 -2.23
CA LYS A 835 -31.04 -7.90 -3.54
C LYS A 835 -30.86 -6.68 -4.43
N VAL A 836 -29.75 -6.61 -5.14
CA VAL A 836 -29.53 -5.64 -6.22
C VAL A 836 -29.39 -6.42 -7.51
N VAL A 837 -30.06 -5.97 -8.57
CA VAL A 837 -29.92 -6.52 -9.95
C VAL A 837 -29.82 -5.38 -10.96
N PRO A 838 -29.29 -5.63 -12.17
CA PRO A 838 -29.37 -4.65 -13.25
C PRO A 838 -30.82 -4.29 -13.59
N ALA A 839 -31.09 -3.00 -13.87
CA ALA A 839 -32.45 -2.49 -14.10
C ALA A 839 -33.15 -3.18 -15.28
N ALA A 840 -32.41 -3.53 -16.33
CA ALA A 840 -32.92 -4.28 -17.47
C ALA A 840 -33.43 -5.68 -17.08
N VAL A 841 -32.76 -6.34 -16.13
CA VAL A 841 -33.17 -7.65 -15.59
C VAL A 841 -34.44 -7.51 -14.77
N ALA A 842 -34.52 -6.51 -13.90
CA ALA A 842 -35.73 -6.24 -13.13
C ALA A 842 -36.96 -5.98 -14.02
N ALA A 843 -36.79 -5.20 -15.11
CA ALA A 843 -37.87 -4.95 -16.06
C ALA A 843 -38.34 -6.23 -16.79
N ALA A 844 -37.44 -7.18 -17.05
CA ALA A 844 -37.79 -8.48 -17.63
C ALA A 844 -38.57 -9.36 -16.65
N LEU A 845 -38.20 -9.36 -15.36
CA LEU A 845 -38.92 -10.09 -14.32
C LEU A 845 -40.37 -9.62 -14.21
N VAL A 846 -40.61 -8.30 -14.21
CA VAL A 846 -41.96 -7.72 -14.13
C VAL A 846 -42.82 -8.11 -15.35
N LYS A 847 -42.23 -8.13 -16.55
CA LYS A 847 -42.93 -8.54 -17.79
C LYS A 847 -43.24 -10.04 -17.86
N GLY A 848 -42.50 -10.88 -17.14
CA GLY A 848 -42.78 -12.33 -17.06
C GLY A 848 -43.89 -12.69 -16.08
N THR A 849 -44.23 -11.79 -15.17
CA THR A 849 -45.33 -11.93 -14.18
C THR A 849 -46.67 -11.33 -14.63
N LEU A 850 -46.68 -10.55 -15.71
CA LEU A 850 -47.88 -10.02 -16.38
C LEU A 850 -48.23 -10.89 -17.59
#